data_AF-A0A948ZEJ8-F1
#
_entry.id   AF-A0A948ZEJ8-F1
#
_cell.length_a   1.000
_cell.length_b   1.000
_cell.length_c   1.000
_cell.angle_alpha   90.00
_cell.angle_beta   90.00
_cell.angle_gamma   90.00
#
_symmetry.space_group_name_H-M   'P 1'
#
loop_
_entity.id
_entity.type
_entity.pdbx_description
1 polymer ?
#
loop_
_entity_poly.entity_id
_entity_poly.type
_entity_poly.pdbx_seq_one_letter_code
_entity_poly.pdbx_strand_id
1 'polypeptide(L)'
;FSHAPRVGDAFCGGGSVPFEAAVMGCNVYGADLSPISALLTWAAIHLIGGGTETAKEIQKVQKQVYDAAGRQIEAWGIERNDEGWQDETTRETIGKGWKADYYLYCIEATDPVTGWRVPLAPSWIIGQKTRTIVRLIPDKKTKSFRIEIVQDANPEEIEEAKEEYTWDNGIRCPVDKKGDQIPPEMRTATSIDALRGREGLRLWENEDLVPRPDDALQERLYCIRWVDPETGEKCYRAPTPADLKREAKVLRLLKERFPDWQAKGFIPCRKIETGYNTDQPIRERGWTHWHHLYNPRQLLMIGLFQEIIDSVEGNLIQKGALLASVGKLADWCSRLSRWVPYSGVEKGINAYYNQALNTLLNYPANGHLSLSSTWYLDISCKKISRDTQILPLDARTTTYTADLWITDPPYADAVNYEELSELFLAWYEKRLPVLFPEWYADSKRALAVKGADENFRVAMVECYRRLAENMPDNGLQLVMFTHQDVDVWADLALILWSAGLRVTAAWTIATETDTSFRTGKYVQGTVLLILRKRKGTLRGDRSDIYPDVQAEVQRQLKTMLEIDDKDDPNFGDSDYQLAAYAAALRVVTAYSAIEDIDVERELRRVRKAGESSPLTDMIRSAVRIASDFLVPDGLDSVIWKRLLPEERFYIKGIEIEAHGEYRDGVYQEFARGFGIRDYRGLLGSGAANQTRLKTPDELKGRDLSGEGFAGSLLRQILFAVYKTAEEDDPRPGLDYLKQEIPHYWDRRQTIIALLSYISQKPSPAMTHWKKDVEAAHLLLGTVEGDGV
;
A
#
# COMPACT_ATOMS: atom_id res chain seq x y z
N PHE A 1 30.96 -12.46 17.64
CA PHE A 1 31.94 -11.91 16.67
C PHE A 1 33.24 -11.39 17.30
N SER A 2 33.41 -11.39 18.64
CA SER A 2 34.57 -10.80 19.37
C SER A 2 34.62 -9.25 19.43
N HIS A 3 33.69 -8.59 18.73
CA HIS A 3 33.39 -7.16 18.78
C HIS A 3 31.86 -6.95 18.83
N ALA A 4 31.42 -5.70 19.02
CA ALA A 4 30.01 -5.33 18.91
C ALA A 4 29.51 -5.65 17.50
N PRO A 5 28.38 -6.37 17.32
CA PRO A 5 27.92 -6.77 15.99
C PRO A 5 27.79 -5.57 15.05
N ARG A 6 28.26 -5.74 13.81
CA ARG A 6 28.03 -4.80 12.72
C ARG A 6 26.82 -5.25 11.92
N VAL A 7 25.76 -4.44 11.94
CA VAL A 7 24.53 -4.69 11.19
C VAL A 7 24.47 -3.76 9.99
N GLY A 8 24.30 -4.33 8.81
CA GLY A 8 24.18 -3.60 7.56
C GLY A 8 22.79 -3.77 6.95
N ASP A 9 22.26 -2.70 6.36
CA ASP A 9 21.10 -2.74 5.47
C ASP A 9 21.44 -1.94 4.21
N ALA A 10 21.35 -2.57 3.04
CA ALA A 10 21.69 -1.96 1.75
C ALA A 10 20.47 -1.48 0.96
N PHE A 11 19.27 -1.65 1.53
CA PHE A 11 17.99 -1.18 1.01
C PHE A 11 17.19 -0.54 2.15
N CYS A 12 17.81 0.37 2.90
CA CYS A 12 17.30 0.72 4.23
C CYS A 12 15.96 1.48 4.21
N GLY A 13 15.55 2.08 3.09
CA GLY A 13 14.25 2.73 2.96
C GLY A 13 13.99 3.74 4.08
N GLY A 14 12.96 3.48 4.89
CA GLY A 14 12.58 4.29 6.05
C GLY A 14 13.51 4.18 7.27
N GLY A 15 14.48 3.26 7.25
CA GLY A 15 15.56 3.17 8.24
C GLY A 15 15.27 2.35 9.49
N SER A 16 14.16 1.60 9.54
CA SER A 16 13.75 0.83 10.72
C SER A 16 14.81 -0.18 11.19
N VAL A 17 15.40 -0.93 10.24
CA VAL A 17 16.43 -1.95 10.55
C VAL A 17 17.70 -1.30 11.11
N PRO A 18 18.33 -0.30 10.43
CA PRO A 18 19.45 0.45 10.99
C PRO A 18 19.14 1.06 12.36
N PHE A 19 17.96 1.66 12.52
CA PHE A 19 17.57 2.33 13.76
C PHE A 19 17.48 1.35 14.94
N GLU A 20 16.74 0.26 14.80
CA GLU A 20 16.56 -0.72 15.88
C GLU A 20 17.88 -1.43 16.21
N ALA A 21 18.71 -1.76 15.22
CA ALA A 21 20.03 -2.32 15.45
C ALA A 21 20.92 -1.37 16.27
N ALA A 22 20.86 -0.07 15.99
CA ALA A 22 21.62 0.94 16.72
C ALA A 22 21.10 1.12 18.16
N VAL A 23 19.78 1.06 18.37
CA VAL A 23 19.15 1.06 19.71
C VAL A 23 19.58 -0.17 20.52
N MET A 24 19.72 -1.34 19.90
CA MET A 24 20.22 -2.56 20.53
C MET A 24 21.72 -2.54 20.83
N GLY A 25 22.44 -1.48 20.41
CA GLY A 25 23.86 -1.30 20.70
C GLY A 25 24.81 -1.91 19.68
N CYS A 26 24.34 -2.19 18.46
CA CYS A 26 25.17 -2.60 17.32
C CYS A 26 25.87 -1.40 16.66
N ASN A 27 26.95 -1.67 15.94
CA ASN A 27 27.50 -0.71 14.97
C ASN A 27 26.68 -0.86 13.67
N VAL A 28 26.28 0.24 13.06
CA VAL A 28 25.26 0.21 11.99
C VAL A 28 25.75 0.86 10.70
N TYR A 29 25.45 0.17 9.60
CA TYR A 29 25.56 0.70 8.25
C TYR A 29 24.18 0.66 7.58
N GLY A 30 23.74 1.80 7.06
CA GLY A 30 22.54 1.89 6.23
C GLY A 30 22.88 2.51 4.89
N ALA A 31 22.42 1.89 3.81
CA ALA A 31 22.50 2.45 2.48
C ALA A 31 21.20 2.29 1.73
N ASP A 32 20.92 3.25 0.85
CA ASP A 32 19.81 3.22 -0.08
C ASP A 32 20.20 3.96 -1.35
N LEU A 33 19.68 3.55 -2.51
CA LEU A 33 19.90 4.28 -3.75
C LEU A 33 19.28 5.69 -3.69
N SER A 34 18.17 5.84 -2.96
CA SER A 34 17.47 7.11 -2.78
C SER A 34 18.14 7.97 -1.70
N PRO A 35 18.58 9.20 -2.03
CA PRO A 35 19.05 10.15 -1.04
C PRO A 35 17.98 10.57 -0.02
N ILE A 36 16.70 10.43 -0.36
CA ILE A 36 15.60 10.69 0.56
C ILE A 36 15.53 9.60 1.63
N SER A 37 15.59 8.33 1.23
CA SER A 37 15.64 7.19 2.16
C SER A 37 16.86 7.28 3.08
N ALA A 38 18.03 7.62 2.52
CA ALA A 38 19.24 7.85 3.31
C ALA A 38 19.05 9.02 4.31
N LEU A 39 18.43 10.13 3.90
CA LEU A 39 18.14 11.26 4.79
C LEU A 39 17.18 10.88 5.91
N LEU A 40 16.13 10.11 5.62
CA LEU A 40 15.16 9.63 6.62
C LEU A 40 15.81 8.68 7.62
N THR A 41 16.64 7.75 7.13
CA THR A 41 17.41 6.82 7.97
C THR A 41 18.39 7.57 8.87
N TRP A 42 19.12 8.54 8.30
CA TRP A 42 20.01 9.42 9.06
C TRP A 42 19.21 10.22 10.10
N ALA A 43 18.06 10.77 9.73
CA ALA A 43 17.22 11.54 10.64
C ALA A 43 16.67 10.66 11.80
N ALA A 44 16.28 9.42 11.55
CA ALA A 44 15.87 8.49 12.59
C ALA A 44 17.01 8.26 13.60
N ILE A 45 18.22 7.99 13.13
CA ILE A 45 19.36 7.74 14.01
C ILE A 45 19.76 9.00 14.81
N HIS A 46 19.83 10.16 14.16
CA HIS A 46 20.40 11.37 14.78
C HIS A 46 19.38 12.27 15.47
N LEU A 47 18.14 12.36 14.97
CA LEU A 47 17.10 13.19 15.59
C LEU A 47 16.42 12.43 16.73
N ILE A 48 15.93 11.22 16.46
CA ILE A 48 15.26 10.37 17.47
C ILE A 48 16.29 9.75 18.41
N GLY A 49 17.41 9.25 17.88
CA GLY A 49 18.50 8.66 18.68
C GLY A 49 19.42 9.66 19.38
N GLY A 50 19.30 10.96 19.10
CA GLY A 50 20.06 12.04 19.74
C GLY A 50 19.61 12.37 21.18
N GLY A 51 18.52 11.78 21.65
CA GLY A 51 17.98 11.96 22.99
C GLY A 51 17.29 13.31 23.22
N THR A 52 16.89 13.54 24.48
CA THR A 52 16.03 14.67 24.86
C THR A 52 16.66 16.05 24.62
N GLU A 53 17.98 16.19 24.74
CA GLU A 53 18.63 17.48 24.52
C GLU A 53 18.61 17.87 23.05
N THR A 54 18.92 16.93 22.16
CA THR A 54 18.82 17.10 20.70
C THR A 54 17.40 17.49 20.30
N ALA A 55 16.38 16.82 20.84
CA ALA A 55 14.98 17.14 20.56
C ALA A 55 14.62 18.58 20.97
N LYS A 56 15.10 19.07 22.12
CA LYS A 56 14.88 20.46 22.57
C LYS A 56 15.55 21.48 21.66
N GLU A 57 16.79 21.21 21.23
CA GLU A 57 17.50 22.09 20.29
C GLU A 57 16.78 22.18 18.94
N ILE A 58 16.28 21.04 18.43
CA ILE A 58 15.49 20.99 17.19
C ILE A 58 14.19 21.80 17.34
N GLN A 59 13.46 21.61 18.43
CA GLN A 59 12.25 22.38 18.70
C GLN A 59 12.52 23.89 18.78
N LYS A 60 13.64 24.29 19.39
CA LYS A 60 14.05 25.70 19.48
C LYS A 60 14.30 26.30 18.09
N VAL A 61 15.05 25.62 17.22
CA VAL A 61 15.34 26.14 15.88
C VAL A 61 14.10 26.10 14.97
N GLN A 62 13.27 25.07 15.07
CA GLN A 62 11.98 25.02 14.36
C GLN A 62 11.09 26.19 14.76
N LYS A 63 11.00 26.50 16.06
CA LYS A 63 10.23 27.64 16.55
C LYS A 63 10.78 28.97 16.03
N GLN A 64 12.10 29.14 16.03
CA GLN A 64 12.75 30.35 15.50
C GLN A 64 12.38 30.59 14.03
N VAL A 65 12.47 29.57 13.19
CA VAL A 65 12.11 29.65 11.76
C VAL A 65 10.62 29.92 11.59
N TYR A 66 9.77 29.18 12.31
CA TYR A 66 8.31 29.33 12.24
C TYR A 66 7.85 30.74 12.62
N ASP A 67 8.39 31.28 13.71
CA ASP A 67 8.06 32.63 14.19
C ASP A 67 8.58 33.70 13.22
N ALA A 68 9.77 33.51 12.64
CA ALA A 68 10.31 34.41 11.63
C ALA A 68 9.46 34.45 10.36
N ALA A 69 9.02 33.27 9.88
CA ALA A 69 8.11 33.17 8.74
C ALA A 69 6.79 33.88 9.06
N GLY A 70 6.22 33.64 10.25
CA GLY A 70 5.00 34.29 10.71
C GLY A 70 5.10 35.81 10.75
N ARG A 71 6.22 36.36 11.25
CA ARG A 71 6.46 37.82 11.23
C ARG A 71 6.50 38.38 9.81
N GLN A 72 7.16 37.69 8.89
CA GLN A 72 7.26 38.14 7.51
C GLN A 72 5.91 38.09 6.77
N ILE A 73 5.12 37.03 7.01
CA ILE A 73 3.78 36.87 6.45
C ILE A 73 2.81 37.93 6.99
N GLU A 74 2.91 38.24 8.28
CA GLU A 74 2.16 39.33 8.91
C GLU A 74 2.56 40.67 8.29
N ALA A 75 3.86 40.93 8.08
CA ALA A 75 4.34 42.14 7.42
C ALA A 75 3.87 42.26 5.96
N TRP A 76 3.72 41.13 5.25
CA TRP A 76 3.09 41.11 3.93
C TRP A 76 1.58 41.32 3.98
N GLY A 77 0.90 41.11 5.12
CA GLY A 77 -0.54 41.32 5.25
C GLY A 77 -1.39 40.45 4.32
N ILE A 78 -0.91 39.24 4.00
CA ILE A 78 -1.53 38.34 3.02
C ILE A 78 -2.48 37.30 3.64
N GLU A 79 -2.57 37.23 4.98
CA GLU A 79 -3.37 36.23 5.71
C GLU A 79 -4.30 36.82 6.78
N ARG A 80 -4.42 38.14 6.85
CA ARG A 80 -5.32 38.83 7.77
C ARG A 80 -6.35 39.65 7.01
N ASN A 81 -7.63 39.48 7.35
CA ASN A 81 -8.70 40.30 6.78
C ASN A 81 -8.75 41.70 7.42
N ASP A 82 -9.55 42.59 6.83
CA ASP A 82 -9.70 43.98 7.29
C ASP A 82 -10.80 44.13 8.38
N GLU A 83 -11.33 43.02 8.89
CA GLU A 83 -12.46 42.97 9.83
C GLU A 83 -11.99 42.97 11.29
N GLY A 84 -11.12 43.89 11.66
CA GLY A 84 -10.84 44.11 13.07
C GLY A 84 -12.09 44.60 13.82
N TRP A 85 -12.14 44.38 15.14
CA TRP A 85 -13.15 44.97 16.03
C TRP A 85 -13.31 46.47 15.79
N GLN A 86 -14.54 46.95 15.66
CA GLN A 86 -14.82 48.38 15.61
C GLN A 86 -15.01 48.90 17.05
N ASP A 87 -14.39 50.02 17.36
CA ASP A 87 -14.70 50.79 18.57
C ASP A 87 -16.17 51.17 18.58
N GLU A 88 -16.89 50.81 19.63
CA GLU A 88 -18.33 51.10 19.74
C GLU A 88 -18.63 52.61 19.76
N THR A 89 -17.64 53.43 20.12
CA THR A 89 -17.74 54.88 20.26
C THR A 89 -17.24 55.60 19.00
N THR A 90 -16.09 55.18 18.45
CA THR A 90 -15.44 55.85 17.32
C THR A 90 -15.69 55.18 15.97
N ARG A 91 -16.22 53.94 15.97
CA ARG A 91 -16.31 53.04 14.81
C ARG A 91 -14.98 52.73 14.12
N GLU A 92 -13.86 53.10 14.74
CA GLU A 92 -12.53 52.81 14.21
C GLU A 92 -12.17 51.34 14.45
N THR A 93 -11.51 50.73 13.47
CA THR A 93 -11.03 49.35 13.60
C THR A 93 -9.86 49.28 14.60
N ILE A 94 -10.12 48.82 15.83
CA ILE A 94 -9.13 48.65 16.90
C ILE A 94 -8.63 47.20 17.05
N GLY A 95 -9.38 46.22 16.53
CA GLY A 95 -9.05 44.81 16.64
C GLY A 95 -8.09 44.28 15.57
N LYS A 96 -7.39 43.19 15.88
CA LYS A 96 -6.66 42.41 14.88
C LYS A 96 -7.68 41.56 14.08
N GLY A 97 -7.87 41.86 12.78
CA GLY A 97 -8.77 41.09 11.90
C GLY A 97 -8.52 39.58 11.92
N TRP A 98 -9.45 38.77 11.43
CA TRP A 98 -9.37 37.31 11.47
C TRP A 98 -8.17 36.80 10.65
N LYS A 99 -7.61 35.64 11.04
CA LYS A 99 -6.49 35.00 10.33
C LYS A 99 -6.97 33.82 9.50
N ALA A 100 -6.57 33.75 8.23
CA ALA A 100 -6.89 32.61 7.40
C ALA A 100 -6.00 31.40 7.74
N ASP A 101 -6.61 30.24 8.00
CA ASP A 101 -5.87 28.99 8.21
C ASP A 101 -5.93 28.04 7.00
N TYR A 102 -6.94 28.19 6.14
CA TYR A 102 -7.08 27.46 4.87
C TYR A 102 -7.68 28.32 3.76
N TYR A 103 -7.21 28.07 2.54
CA TYR A 103 -7.70 28.60 1.28
C TYR A 103 -8.08 27.42 0.38
N LEU A 104 -9.33 27.33 -0.06
CA LEU A 104 -9.80 26.22 -0.88
C LEU A 104 -9.92 26.65 -2.34
N TYR A 105 -9.23 25.92 -3.20
CA TYR A 105 -9.17 26.14 -4.63
C TYR A 105 -9.92 25.04 -5.39
N CYS A 106 -10.50 25.39 -6.53
CA CYS A 106 -11.04 24.44 -7.49
C CYS A 106 -10.52 24.73 -8.90
N ILE A 107 -10.51 23.71 -9.74
CA ILE A 107 -10.28 23.83 -11.18
C ILE A 107 -11.56 24.39 -11.80
N GLU A 108 -11.41 25.29 -12.76
CA GLU A 108 -12.52 25.86 -13.52
C GLU A 108 -12.25 25.65 -15.02
N ALA A 109 -13.23 25.15 -15.75
CA ALA A 109 -13.08 24.85 -17.18
C ALA A 109 -14.30 25.33 -17.96
N THR A 110 -14.10 25.68 -19.23
CA THR A 110 -15.23 25.96 -20.13
C THR A 110 -15.70 24.65 -20.72
N ASP A 111 -16.94 24.28 -20.44
CA ASP A 111 -17.55 23.09 -21.01
C ASP A 111 -17.78 23.29 -22.52
N PRO A 112 -17.13 22.51 -23.39
CA PRO A 112 -17.24 22.69 -24.84
C PRO A 112 -18.66 22.42 -25.38
N VAL A 113 -19.49 21.68 -24.64
CA VAL A 113 -20.87 21.38 -25.05
C VAL A 113 -21.78 22.58 -24.79
N THR A 114 -21.75 23.10 -23.55
CA THR A 114 -22.71 24.13 -23.12
C THR A 114 -22.15 25.55 -23.25
N GLY A 115 -20.83 25.70 -23.37
CA GLY A 115 -20.11 26.96 -23.38
C GLY A 115 -20.09 27.66 -22.01
N TRP A 116 -20.49 26.97 -20.94
CA TRP A 116 -20.45 27.51 -19.58
C TRP A 116 -19.09 27.29 -18.95
N ARG A 117 -18.62 28.29 -18.21
CA ARG A 117 -17.43 28.19 -17.37
C ARG A 117 -17.83 27.60 -16.02
N VAL A 118 -17.49 26.33 -15.81
CA VAL A 118 -17.94 25.50 -14.68
C VAL A 118 -16.81 25.31 -13.66
N PRO A 119 -16.98 25.69 -12.38
CA PRO A 119 -16.07 25.28 -11.32
C PRO A 119 -16.28 23.77 -11.05
N LEU A 120 -15.19 23.02 -10.92
CA LEU A 120 -15.21 21.56 -10.87
C LEU A 120 -14.95 21.07 -9.44
N ALA A 121 -15.87 20.25 -8.92
CA ALA A 121 -15.66 19.51 -7.69
C ALA A 121 -16.49 18.21 -7.69
N PRO A 122 -15.95 17.12 -7.11
CA PRO A 122 -16.71 15.87 -6.91
C PRO A 122 -17.74 16.00 -5.79
N SER A 123 -17.65 17.03 -4.94
CA SER A 123 -18.63 17.35 -3.91
C SER A 123 -18.51 18.82 -3.53
N TRP A 124 -19.64 19.44 -3.20
CA TRP A 124 -19.73 20.83 -2.73
C TRP A 124 -19.96 20.94 -1.22
N ILE A 125 -19.81 19.85 -0.48
CA ILE A 125 -19.80 19.86 0.98
C ILE A 125 -18.37 20.17 1.45
N ILE A 126 -18.19 21.35 2.06
CA ILE A 126 -16.91 21.78 2.63
C ILE A 126 -16.70 21.19 4.02
N GLY A 127 -17.76 21.06 4.81
CA GLY A 127 -17.65 20.56 6.17
C GLY A 127 -18.96 20.00 6.68
N GLN A 128 -18.99 18.72 7.06
CA GLN A 128 -20.19 18.13 7.65
C GLN A 128 -20.45 18.61 9.07
N LYS A 129 -19.39 18.83 9.87
CA LYS A 129 -19.53 19.26 11.27
C LYS A 129 -20.02 20.70 11.36
N THR A 130 -19.45 21.58 10.55
CA THR A 130 -19.87 22.98 10.45
C THR A 130 -21.06 23.19 9.53
N ARG A 131 -21.57 22.11 8.91
CA ARG A 131 -22.67 22.15 7.94
C ARG A 131 -22.41 23.20 6.85
N THR A 132 -21.17 23.24 6.37
CA THR A 132 -20.72 24.22 5.39
C THR A 132 -20.80 23.62 3.99
N ILE A 133 -21.54 24.28 3.09
CA ILE A 133 -21.75 23.87 1.70
C ILE A 133 -21.45 25.03 0.73
N VAL A 134 -21.26 24.68 -0.54
CA VAL A 134 -21.20 25.62 -1.66
C VAL A 134 -22.52 25.62 -2.41
N ARG A 135 -23.07 26.81 -2.68
CA ARG A 135 -24.17 27.03 -3.62
C ARG A 135 -23.65 27.69 -4.88
N LEU A 136 -23.87 27.04 -6.03
CA LEU A 136 -23.52 27.56 -7.35
C LEU A 136 -24.69 28.36 -7.93
N ILE A 137 -24.48 29.67 -8.12
CA ILE A 137 -25.49 30.58 -8.65
C ILE A 137 -25.13 30.91 -10.11
N PRO A 138 -25.90 30.44 -11.11
CA PRO A 138 -25.59 30.68 -12.52
C PRO A 138 -25.78 32.15 -12.89
N ASP A 139 -24.78 32.71 -13.58
CA ASP A 139 -24.86 34.01 -14.25
C ASP A 139 -24.99 33.80 -15.77
N LYS A 140 -26.21 33.97 -16.27
CA LYS A 140 -26.56 33.82 -17.69
C LYS A 140 -25.88 34.85 -18.60
N LYS A 141 -25.45 36.01 -18.08
CA LYS A 141 -24.80 37.04 -18.90
C LYS A 141 -23.37 36.63 -19.24
N THR A 142 -22.66 36.08 -18.27
CA THR A 142 -21.25 35.68 -18.40
C THR A 142 -21.08 34.20 -18.69
N LYS A 143 -22.16 33.42 -18.68
CA LYS A 143 -22.16 31.95 -18.73
C LYS A 143 -21.18 31.34 -17.72
N SER A 144 -21.26 31.80 -16.47
CA SER A 144 -20.38 31.37 -15.38
C SER A 144 -21.15 31.18 -14.08
N PHE A 145 -20.48 30.80 -12.99
CA PHE A 145 -21.10 30.63 -11.68
C PHE A 145 -20.50 31.56 -10.63
N ARG A 146 -21.39 32.23 -9.90
CA ARG A 146 -21.05 32.84 -8.61
C ARG A 146 -21.12 31.76 -7.53
N ILE A 147 -20.09 31.68 -6.71
CA ILE A 147 -19.97 30.72 -5.63
C ILE A 147 -20.40 31.43 -4.34
N GLU A 148 -21.41 30.88 -3.67
CA GLU A 148 -21.85 31.30 -2.33
C GLU A 148 -21.46 30.21 -1.33
N ILE A 149 -20.92 30.62 -0.18
CA ILE A 149 -20.58 29.72 0.93
C ILE A 149 -21.66 29.86 1.99
N VAL A 150 -22.33 28.76 2.31
CA VAL A 150 -23.37 28.70 3.34
C VAL A 150 -22.83 27.85 4.48
N GLN A 151 -22.57 28.49 5.62
CA GLN A 151 -22.23 27.82 6.88
C GLN A 151 -23.52 27.63 7.70
N ASP A 152 -23.57 26.59 8.53
CA ASP A 152 -24.76 26.22 9.31
C ASP A 152 -26.00 25.88 8.46
N ALA A 153 -25.76 25.30 7.28
CA ALA A 153 -26.82 24.83 6.39
C ALA A 153 -27.77 23.86 7.10
N ASN A 154 -29.05 23.93 6.76
CA ASN A 154 -30.05 23.03 7.30
C ASN A 154 -29.92 21.61 6.65
N PRO A 155 -30.53 20.56 7.23
CA PRO A 155 -30.40 19.21 6.71
C PRO A 155 -30.85 19.03 5.25
N GLU A 156 -31.86 19.78 4.80
CA GLU A 156 -32.35 19.74 3.42
C GLU A 156 -31.31 20.31 2.45
N GLU A 157 -30.71 21.46 2.79
CA GLU A 157 -29.63 22.08 2.01
C GLU A 157 -28.39 21.18 1.89
N ILE A 158 -28.08 20.40 2.93
CA ILE A 158 -26.96 19.44 2.90
C ILE A 158 -27.29 18.27 1.95
N GLU A 159 -28.52 17.77 1.98
CA GLU A 159 -28.95 16.68 1.11
C GLU A 159 -28.95 17.11 -0.36
N GLU A 160 -29.45 18.33 -0.65
CA GLU A 160 -29.35 18.93 -1.98
C GLU A 160 -27.88 19.02 -2.43
N ALA A 161 -26.99 19.51 -1.58
CA ALA A 161 -25.56 19.68 -1.90
C ALA A 161 -24.83 18.37 -2.26
N LYS A 162 -25.35 17.19 -1.86
CA LYS A 162 -24.78 15.90 -2.28
C LYS A 162 -24.96 15.64 -3.77
N GLU A 163 -26.04 16.16 -4.36
CA GLU A 163 -26.38 15.98 -5.77
C GLU A 163 -25.83 17.10 -6.67
N GLU A 164 -25.26 18.17 -6.08
CA GLU A 164 -24.78 19.36 -6.82
C GLU A 164 -23.39 19.23 -7.48
N TYR A 165 -22.77 18.05 -7.44
CA TYR A 165 -21.41 17.87 -7.97
C TYR A 165 -21.31 18.26 -9.44
N THR A 166 -20.20 18.93 -9.80
CA THR A 166 -19.93 19.36 -11.18
C THR A 166 -18.92 18.47 -11.88
N TRP A 167 -18.50 17.41 -11.21
CA TRP A 167 -17.60 16.41 -11.76
C TRP A 167 -18.00 14.99 -11.37
N ASP A 168 -18.23 14.16 -12.37
CA ASP A 168 -18.36 12.71 -12.26
C ASP A 168 -17.89 12.09 -13.58
N ASN A 169 -16.62 11.65 -13.60
CA ASN A 169 -15.94 11.16 -14.80
C ASN A 169 -16.00 12.12 -16.02
N GLY A 170 -16.25 13.40 -15.77
CA GLY A 170 -16.47 14.45 -16.77
C GLY A 170 -17.20 15.65 -16.17
N ILE A 171 -17.29 16.75 -16.91
CA ILE A 171 -18.01 17.96 -16.45
C ILE A 171 -19.50 17.70 -16.49
N ARG A 172 -20.19 17.98 -15.39
CA ARG A 172 -21.64 18.12 -15.34
C ARG A 172 -22.00 19.59 -15.13
N CYS A 173 -22.56 20.22 -16.17
CA CYS A 173 -22.96 21.61 -16.12
C CYS A 173 -24.32 21.74 -15.38
N PRO A 174 -24.40 22.48 -14.26
CA PRO A 174 -25.61 22.50 -13.42
C PRO A 174 -26.71 23.44 -13.93
N VAL A 175 -26.52 24.14 -15.05
CA VAL A 175 -27.53 25.09 -15.59
C VAL A 175 -28.77 24.40 -16.15
N ASP A 176 -28.77 23.07 -16.32
CA ASP A 176 -29.92 22.35 -16.87
C ASP A 176 -30.38 21.14 -16.04
N LYS A 177 -30.72 21.38 -14.77
CA LYS A 177 -31.35 20.35 -13.91
C LYS A 177 -32.76 19.92 -14.36
N LYS A 178 -33.50 20.80 -15.04
CA LYS A 178 -34.89 20.55 -15.47
C LYS A 178 -35.01 20.15 -16.94
N GLY A 179 -33.97 20.38 -17.73
CA GLY A 179 -33.94 19.93 -19.11
C GLY A 179 -34.53 20.89 -20.13
N ASP A 180 -34.50 22.19 -19.87
CA ASP A 180 -35.20 23.19 -20.68
C ASP A 180 -34.25 23.94 -21.63
N GLN A 181 -32.93 23.85 -21.42
CA GLN A 181 -31.95 24.69 -22.15
C GLN A 181 -30.87 23.90 -22.89
N ILE A 182 -30.66 22.61 -22.56
CA ILE A 182 -29.71 21.72 -23.23
C ILE A 182 -30.46 20.47 -23.72
N PRO A 183 -30.28 20.05 -24.99
CA PRO A 183 -30.92 18.83 -25.51
C PRO A 183 -30.61 17.61 -24.62
N PRO A 184 -31.57 16.67 -24.41
CA PRO A 184 -31.38 15.50 -23.56
C PRO A 184 -30.10 14.70 -23.86
N GLU A 185 -29.72 14.55 -25.14
CA GLU A 185 -28.46 13.91 -25.55
C GLU A 185 -27.18 14.63 -25.08
N MET A 186 -27.25 15.93 -24.78
CA MET A 186 -26.12 16.78 -24.37
C MET A 186 -26.04 16.98 -22.85
N ARG A 187 -26.87 16.28 -22.06
CA ARG A 187 -26.86 16.31 -20.58
C ARG A 187 -25.92 15.28 -19.94
N THR A 188 -25.20 14.53 -20.77
CA THR A 188 -24.20 13.57 -20.33
C THR A 188 -22.94 14.30 -19.89
N ALA A 189 -22.14 13.69 -19.02
CA ALA A 189 -20.91 14.32 -18.55
C ALA A 189 -19.93 14.53 -19.72
N THR A 190 -19.46 15.76 -19.91
CA THR A 190 -18.45 16.06 -20.93
C THR A 190 -17.13 15.42 -20.52
N SER A 191 -16.62 14.49 -21.34
CA SER A 191 -15.42 13.73 -20.99
C SER A 191 -14.19 14.63 -20.82
N ILE A 192 -13.25 14.19 -20.00
CA ILE A 192 -11.97 14.88 -19.81
C ILE A 192 -11.21 15.04 -21.14
N ASP A 193 -11.30 14.08 -22.06
CA ASP A 193 -10.61 14.12 -23.35
C ASP A 193 -11.17 15.21 -24.26
N ALA A 194 -12.47 15.51 -24.17
CA ALA A 194 -13.06 16.64 -24.88
C ALA A 194 -12.50 18.00 -24.40
N LEU A 195 -12.10 18.10 -23.12
CA LEU A 195 -11.45 19.29 -22.58
C LEU A 195 -9.98 19.40 -22.97
N ARG A 196 -9.28 18.26 -23.00
CA ARG A 196 -7.86 18.22 -23.38
C ARG A 196 -7.67 18.44 -24.88
N GLY A 197 -8.65 18.06 -25.69
CA GLY A 197 -8.52 18.08 -27.14
C GLY A 197 -7.57 17.00 -27.65
N ARG A 198 -7.46 16.88 -28.98
CA ARG A 198 -6.66 15.82 -29.63
C ARG A 198 -5.15 15.98 -29.41
N GLU A 199 -4.68 17.21 -29.27
CA GLU A 199 -3.26 17.53 -29.09
C GLU A 199 -2.84 17.52 -27.60
N GLY A 200 -3.80 17.32 -26.68
CA GLY A 200 -3.58 17.41 -25.24
C GLY A 200 -3.55 18.85 -24.72
N LEU A 201 -3.30 18.98 -23.41
CA LEU A 201 -3.17 20.29 -22.77
C LEU A 201 -1.86 20.96 -23.17
N ARG A 202 -1.85 22.30 -23.16
CA ARG A 202 -0.60 23.06 -23.25
C ARG A 202 0.33 22.65 -22.11
N LEU A 203 1.57 22.33 -22.47
CA LEU A 203 2.62 22.08 -21.51
C LEU A 203 3.10 23.41 -20.91
N TRP A 204 3.21 23.45 -19.59
CA TRP A 204 3.69 24.62 -18.88
C TRP A 204 5.19 24.81 -19.11
N GLU A 205 5.60 26.07 -19.15
CA GLU A 205 7.01 26.48 -19.16
C GLU A 205 7.48 26.72 -17.71
N ASN A 206 8.79 26.79 -17.47
CA ASN A 206 9.33 26.93 -16.11
C ASN A 206 8.85 28.22 -15.40
N GLU A 207 8.50 29.25 -16.17
CA GLU A 207 8.07 30.56 -15.68
C GLU A 207 6.56 30.60 -15.37
N ASP A 208 5.81 29.56 -15.72
CA ASP A 208 4.36 29.48 -15.48
C ASP A 208 4.07 29.17 -14.00
N LEU A 209 3.56 30.16 -13.28
CA LEU A 209 3.15 30.02 -11.87
C LEU A 209 1.65 29.79 -11.69
N VAL A 210 0.88 30.14 -12.72
CA VAL A 210 -0.57 30.07 -12.81
C VAL A 210 -0.95 29.71 -14.26
N PRO A 211 -2.14 29.14 -14.50
CA PRO A 211 -2.63 28.91 -15.86
C PRO A 211 -2.63 30.21 -16.68
N ARG A 212 -2.30 30.11 -17.97
CA ARG A 212 -2.44 31.22 -18.92
C ARG A 212 -3.93 31.45 -19.22
N PRO A 213 -4.36 32.67 -19.60
CA PRO A 213 -5.78 32.97 -19.82
C PRO A 213 -6.48 32.07 -20.86
N ASP A 214 -5.73 31.52 -21.80
CA ASP A 214 -6.16 30.62 -22.88
C ASP A 214 -6.06 29.13 -22.52
N ASP A 215 -5.49 28.77 -21.35
CA ASP A 215 -5.44 27.38 -20.91
C ASP A 215 -6.85 26.84 -20.62
N ALA A 216 -7.10 25.60 -21.04
CA ALA A 216 -8.39 24.93 -20.87
C ALA A 216 -8.80 24.76 -19.40
N LEU A 217 -7.82 24.60 -18.51
CA LEU A 217 -8.01 24.44 -17.08
C LEU A 217 -7.49 25.69 -16.35
N GLN A 218 -8.39 26.39 -15.69
CA GLN A 218 -8.10 27.54 -14.83
C GLN A 218 -8.16 27.14 -13.35
N GLU A 219 -7.67 27.99 -12.46
CA GLU A 219 -7.74 27.79 -11.00
C GLU A 219 -8.51 28.94 -10.35
N ARG A 220 -9.38 28.62 -9.38
CA ARG A 220 -10.20 29.60 -8.68
C ARG A 220 -10.18 29.36 -7.18
N LEU A 221 -9.77 30.37 -6.43
CA LEU A 221 -10.02 30.44 -4.98
C LEU A 221 -11.53 30.60 -4.78
N TYR A 222 -12.16 29.67 -4.07
CA TYR A 222 -13.62 29.68 -3.90
C TYR A 222 -14.07 29.79 -2.43
N CYS A 223 -13.22 29.44 -1.48
CA CYS A 223 -13.52 29.56 -0.06
C CYS A 223 -12.26 29.87 0.75
N ILE A 224 -12.39 30.70 1.79
CA ILE A 224 -11.36 30.95 2.79
C ILE A 224 -11.95 30.61 4.15
N ARG A 225 -11.21 29.86 4.96
CA ARG A 225 -11.54 29.63 6.35
C ARG A 225 -10.77 30.61 7.23
N TRP A 226 -11.52 31.52 7.83
CA TRP A 226 -11.04 32.50 8.78
C TRP A 226 -11.13 31.96 10.19
N VAL A 227 -10.13 32.26 11.00
CA VAL A 227 -10.06 31.92 12.41
C VAL A 227 -9.93 33.21 13.22
N ASP A 228 -10.86 33.40 14.15
CA ASP A 228 -10.77 34.47 15.13
C ASP A 228 -9.55 34.22 16.05
N PRO A 229 -8.60 35.17 16.14
CA PRO A 229 -7.38 34.99 16.91
C PRO A 229 -7.61 34.93 18.44
N GLU A 230 -8.76 35.39 18.95
CA GLU A 230 -9.10 35.43 20.38
C GLU A 230 -9.96 34.24 20.78
N THR A 231 -11.02 33.95 20.01
CA THR A 231 -11.98 32.89 20.35
C THR A 231 -11.61 31.54 19.74
N GLY A 232 -10.82 31.53 18.67
CA GLY A 232 -10.55 30.33 17.87
C GLY A 232 -11.74 29.89 17.01
N GLU A 233 -12.80 30.70 16.95
CA GLU A 233 -13.98 30.45 16.11
C GLU A 233 -13.60 30.41 14.63
N LYS A 234 -14.24 29.50 13.88
CA LYS A 234 -13.95 29.28 12.47
C LYS A 234 -15.13 29.69 11.61
N CYS A 235 -14.87 30.55 10.62
CA CYS A 235 -15.87 30.99 9.66
C CYS A 235 -15.42 30.71 8.23
N TYR A 236 -16.28 30.07 7.43
CA TYR A 236 -16.05 29.80 6.03
C TYR A 236 -16.71 30.85 5.17
N ARG A 237 -15.97 31.49 4.25
CA ARG A 237 -16.49 32.57 3.42
C ARG A 237 -16.01 32.50 1.97
N ALA A 238 -16.84 33.01 1.06
CA ALA A 238 -16.40 33.27 -0.30
C ALA A 238 -15.37 34.41 -0.31
N PRO A 239 -14.36 34.39 -1.20
CA PRO A 239 -13.37 35.47 -1.29
C PRO A 239 -14.01 36.81 -1.64
N THR A 240 -13.65 37.85 -0.90
CA THR A 240 -14.02 39.24 -1.19
C THR A 240 -13.05 39.86 -2.22
N PRO A 241 -13.38 41.02 -2.81
CA PRO A 241 -12.43 41.76 -3.63
C PRO A 241 -11.13 42.13 -2.91
N ALA A 242 -11.16 42.29 -1.57
CA ALA A 242 -9.96 42.51 -0.78
C ALA A 242 -9.08 41.26 -0.71
N ASP A 243 -9.69 40.07 -0.61
CA ASP A 243 -8.96 38.80 -0.58
C ASP A 243 -8.31 38.49 -1.93
N LEU A 244 -9.00 38.77 -3.04
CA LEU A 244 -8.43 38.63 -4.38
C LEU A 244 -7.24 39.59 -4.59
N LYS A 245 -7.26 40.78 -3.98
CA LYS A 245 -6.09 41.68 -3.96
C LYS A 245 -4.93 41.10 -3.14
N ARG A 246 -5.20 40.39 -2.04
CA ARG A 246 -4.17 39.67 -1.27
C ARG A 246 -3.55 38.54 -2.09
N GLU A 247 -4.34 37.75 -2.81
CA GLU A 247 -3.80 36.72 -3.72
C GLU A 247 -2.99 37.31 -4.88
N ALA A 248 -3.42 38.44 -5.46
CA ALA A 248 -2.62 39.15 -6.44
C ALA A 248 -1.28 39.66 -5.85
N LYS A 249 -1.28 40.09 -4.59
CA LYS A 249 -0.06 40.46 -3.86
C LYS A 249 0.85 39.26 -3.61
N VAL A 250 0.30 38.09 -3.26
CA VAL A 250 1.06 36.83 -3.12
C VAL A 250 1.77 36.50 -4.43
N LEU A 251 1.06 36.51 -5.56
CA LEU A 251 1.66 36.23 -6.86
C LEU A 251 2.75 37.23 -7.22
N ARG A 252 2.56 38.52 -6.92
CA ARG A 252 3.58 39.55 -7.15
C ARG A 252 4.84 39.31 -6.31
N LEU A 253 4.68 39.05 -5.01
CA LEU A 253 5.79 38.76 -4.10
C LEU A 253 6.57 37.53 -4.53
N LEU A 254 5.88 36.49 -5.00
CA LEU A 254 6.52 35.30 -5.55
C LEU A 254 7.30 35.64 -6.82
N LYS A 255 6.69 36.32 -7.80
CA LYS A 255 7.35 36.70 -9.06
C LYS A 255 8.62 37.52 -8.85
N GLU A 256 8.62 38.45 -7.89
CA GLU A 256 9.80 39.25 -7.52
C GLU A 256 10.98 38.37 -7.07
N ARG A 257 10.70 37.22 -6.45
CA ARG A 257 11.69 36.33 -5.82
C ARG A 257 12.00 35.10 -6.64
N PHE A 258 11.11 34.70 -7.54
CA PHE A 258 11.12 33.39 -8.19
C PHE A 258 12.45 33.04 -8.88
N PRO A 259 13.08 33.92 -9.70
CA PRO A 259 14.35 33.59 -10.33
C PRO A 259 15.49 33.37 -9.32
N ASP A 260 15.60 34.24 -8.31
CA ASP A 260 16.62 34.14 -7.26
C ASP A 260 16.39 32.91 -6.36
N TRP A 261 15.15 32.64 -6.00
CA TRP A 261 14.77 31.48 -5.19
C TRP A 261 14.95 30.16 -5.93
N GLN A 262 14.68 30.09 -7.24
CA GLN A 262 15.07 28.94 -8.05
C GLN A 262 16.59 28.80 -8.10
N ALA A 263 17.34 29.88 -8.33
CA ALA A 263 18.81 29.84 -8.37
C ALA A 263 19.43 29.31 -7.06
N LYS A 264 18.91 29.76 -5.91
CA LYS A 264 19.33 29.33 -4.57
C LYS A 264 18.77 27.96 -4.14
N GLY A 265 17.76 27.44 -4.86
CA GLY A 265 17.13 26.15 -4.55
C GLY A 265 16.10 26.22 -3.42
N PHE A 266 15.55 27.41 -3.16
CA PHE A 266 14.42 27.59 -2.25
C PHE A 266 13.11 27.19 -2.92
N ILE A 267 13.06 27.22 -4.26
CA ILE A 267 11.96 26.69 -5.08
C ILE A 267 12.54 25.72 -6.13
N PRO A 268 11.86 24.60 -6.43
CA PRO A 268 12.31 23.67 -7.46
C PRO A 268 12.34 24.29 -8.87
N CYS A 269 13.40 23.99 -9.63
CA CYS A 269 13.47 24.22 -11.07
C CYS A 269 13.62 22.92 -11.88
N ARG A 270 13.60 21.76 -11.20
CA ARG A 270 13.75 20.45 -11.82
C ARG A 270 12.53 20.11 -12.68
N LYS A 271 12.78 19.65 -13.91
CA LYS A 271 11.77 19.07 -14.81
C LYS A 271 11.31 17.71 -14.29
N ILE A 272 10.03 17.40 -14.49
CA ILE A 272 9.48 16.08 -14.24
C ILE A 272 9.95 15.17 -15.38
N GLU A 273 10.65 14.08 -15.04
CA GLU A 273 11.04 13.07 -16.01
C GLU A 273 9.87 12.10 -16.25
N THR A 274 9.66 11.64 -17.48
CA THR A 274 8.52 10.79 -17.82
C THR A 274 8.62 9.42 -17.15
N GLY A 275 7.50 8.84 -16.74
CA GLY A 275 7.46 7.59 -15.97
C GLY A 275 6.03 7.21 -15.57
N TYR A 276 5.87 6.07 -14.89
CA TYR A 276 4.55 5.50 -14.60
C TYR A 276 3.68 6.45 -13.75
N ASN A 277 4.22 6.96 -12.64
CA ASN A 277 3.51 7.89 -11.76
C ASN A 277 3.69 9.35 -12.19
N THR A 278 4.81 9.67 -12.85
CA THR A 278 5.23 11.03 -13.19
C THR A 278 4.62 11.56 -14.49
N ASP A 279 4.14 10.69 -15.39
CA ASP A 279 3.39 11.10 -16.59
C ASP A 279 2.00 11.66 -16.24
N GLN A 280 1.44 11.27 -15.09
CA GLN A 280 0.10 11.69 -14.68
C GLN A 280 -0.02 13.22 -14.53
N PRO A 281 0.81 13.92 -13.74
CA PRO A 281 0.83 15.39 -13.69
C PRO A 281 0.96 16.07 -15.06
N ILE A 282 1.81 15.54 -15.95
CA ILE A 282 2.05 16.09 -17.28
C ILE A 282 0.78 15.96 -18.13
N ARG A 283 0.23 14.75 -18.23
CA ARG A 283 -0.95 14.46 -19.05
C ARG A 283 -2.20 15.17 -18.53
N GLU A 284 -2.37 15.23 -17.22
CA GLU A 284 -3.64 15.65 -16.61
C GLU A 284 -3.74 17.14 -16.32
N ARG A 285 -2.60 17.84 -16.26
CA ARG A 285 -2.52 19.27 -15.95
C ARG A 285 -1.55 20.07 -16.83
N GLY A 286 -0.76 19.42 -17.69
CA GLY A 286 0.30 20.07 -18.47
C GLY A 286 1.53 20.43 -17.64
N TRP A 287 1.64 19.94 -16.39
CA TRP A 287 2.71 20.31 -15.48
C TRP A 287 4.03 19.62 -15.82
N THR A 288 5.04 20.39 -16.23
CA THR A 288 6.35 19.88 -16.67
C THR A 288 7.47 20.01 -15.63
N HIS A 289 7.27 20.74 -14.53
CA HIS A 289 8.27 20.99 -13.49
C HIS A 289 7.67 20.74 -12.10
N TRP A 290 8.50 20.30 -11.15
CA TRP A 290 8.04 19.93 -9.81
C TRP A 290 7.40 21.08 -9.03
N HIS A 291 7.80 22.33 -9.28
CA HIS A 291 7.17 23.48 -8.62
C HIS A 291 5.73 23.75 -9.12
N HIS A 292 5.33 23.22 -10.28
CA HIS A 292 3.95 23.34 -10.78
C HIS A 292 2.94 22.55 -9.94
N LEU A 293 3.39 21.65 -9.06
CA LEU A 293 2.51 20.97 -8.11
C LEU A 293 2.07 21.90 -6.96
N TYR A 294 2.49 23.16 -6.94
CA TYR A 294 2.25 24.11 -5.85
C TYR A 294 1.73 25.45 -6.35
N ASN A 295 0.64 25.94 -5.76
CA ASN A 295 0.09 27.24 -6.14
C ASN A 295 1.00 28.40 -5.66
N PRO A 296 0.79 29.64 -6.13
CA PRO A 296 1.66 30.76 -5.78
C PRO A 296 1.81 31.00 -4.26
N ARG A 297 0.73 30.78 -3.48
CA ARG A 297 0.77 30.88 -2.03
C ARG A 297 1.66 29.79 -1.42
N GLN A 298 1.47 28.53 -1.83
CA GLN A 298 2.26 27.40 -1.36
C GLN A 298 3.75 27.59 -1.68
N LEU A 299 4.08 28.01 -2.91
CA LEU A 299 5.45 28.32 -3.33
C LEU A 299 6.06 29.46 -2.52
N LEU A 300 5.33 30.56 -2.33
CA LEU A 300 5.79 31.69 -1.54
C LEU A 300 6.09 31.27 -0.10
N MET A 301 5.21 30.46 0.49
CA MET A 301 5.34 30.00 1.87
C MET A 301 6.52 29.05 2.03
N ILE A 302 6.61 27.96 1.26
CA ILE A 302 7.72 27.01 1.39
C ILE A 302 9.06 27.67 1.05
N GLY A 303 9.10 28.52 0.01
CA GLY A 303 10.30 29.28 -0.34
C GLY A 303 10.76 30.25 0.76
N LEU A 304 9.83 30.91 1.47
CA LEU A 304 10.16 31.74 2.63
C LEU A 304 10.75 30.93 3.78
N PHE A 305 10.20 29.75 4.07
CA PHE A 305 10.78 28.87 5.09
C PHE A 305 12.21 28.47 4.70
N GLN A 306 12.45 28.12 3.44
CA GLN A 306 13.79 27.79 2.94
C GLN A 306 14.77 28.97 3.02
N GLU A 307 14.34 30.18 2.64
CA GLU A 307 15.14 31.40 2.76
C GLU A 307 15.54 31.68 4.22
N ILE A 308 14.60 31.55 5.15
CA ILE A 308 14.88 31.74 6.59
C ILE A 308 15.81 30.64 7.09
N ILE A 309 15.58 29.37 6.72
CA ILE A 309 16.46 28.26 7.08
C ILE A 309 17.89 28.55 6.61
N ASP A 310 18.08 29.12 5.43
CA ASP A 310 19.40 29.48 4.92
C ASP A 310 20.11 30.52 5.80
N SER A 311 19.37 31.53 6.26
CA SER A 311 19.89 32.61 7.12
C SER A 311 20.16 32.23 8.58
N VAL A 312 19.52 31.19 9.10
CA VAL A 312 19.64 30.79 10.51
C VAL A 312 20.90 29.96 10.71
N GLU A 313 21.74 30.30 11.69
CA GLU A 313 22.88 29.45 12.07
C GLU A 313 22.40 28.13 12.69
N GLY A 314 23.08 27.03 12.38
CA GLY A 314 22.76 25.73 12.98
C GLY A 314 23.75 24.65 12.57
N ASN A 315 23.90 23.65 13.43
CA ASN A 315 24.71 22.47 13.13
C ASN A 315 24.00 21.52 12.16
N LEU A 316 24.69 20.45 11.73
CA LEU A 316 24.15 19.46 10.80
C LEU A 316 22.81 18.85 11.27
N ILE A 317 22.70 18.52 12.57
CA ILE A 317 21.49 17.93 13.17
C ILE A 317 20.29 18.90 13.05
N GLN A 318 20.49 20.15 13.45
CA GLN A 318 19.47 21.21 13.38
C GLN A 318 19.06 21.48 11.92
N LYS A 319 20.01 21.60 11.00
CA LYS A 319 19.75 21.85 9.58
C LYS A 319 19.09 20.65 8.88
N GLY A 320 19.50 19.43 9.22
CA GLY A 320 18.89 18.20 8.74
C GLY A 320 17.45 18.05 9.22
N ALA A 321 17.15 18.40 10.48
CA ALA A 321 15.79 18.43 10.99
C ALA A 321 14.91 19.47 10.27
N LEU A 322 15.44 20.66 10.01
CA LEU A 322 14.75 21.69 9.23
C LEU A 322 14.48 21.24 7.79
N LEU A 323 15.42 20.51 7.16
CA LEU A 323 15.23 19.94 5.84
C LEU A 323 14.11 18.89 5.85
N ALA A 324 14.07 18.00 6.84
CA ALA A 324 12.97 17.04 7.01
C ALA A 324 11.61 17.73 7.22
N SER A 325 11.56 18.84 7.97
CA SER A 325 10.36 19.68 8.09
C SER A 325 9.91 20.26 6.75
N VAL A 326 10.83 20.68 5.88
CA VAL A 326 10.50 21.14 4.52
C VAL A 326 9.89 20.02 3.67
N GLY A 327 10.37 18.78 3.78
CA GLY A 327 9.72 17.64 3.12
C GLY A 327 8.28 17.43 3.57
N LYS A 328 8.02 17.56 4.87
CA LYS A 328 6.67 17.47 5.40
C LYS A 328 5.78 18.60 4.85
N LEU A 329 6.30 19.83 4.70
CA LEU A 329 5.59 20.91 3.99
C LEU A 329 5.35 20.57 2.51
N ALA A 330 6.34 20.00 1.81
CA ALA A 330 6.23 19.64 0.41
C ALA A 330 5.12 18.60 0.15
N ASP A 331 4.92 17.65 1.06
CA ASP A 331 3.85 16.64 0.99
C ASP A 331 2.47 17.20 1.39
N TRP A 332 2.41 17.98 2.47
CA TRP A 332 1.15 18.46 3.06
C TRP A 332 0.61 19.76 2.46
N CYS A 333 1.40 20.50 1.67
CA CYS A 333 1.03 21.81 1.16
C CYS A 333 1.18 21.91 -0.36
N SER A 334 0.58 20.99 -1.11
CA SER A 334 0.59 20.97 -2.58
C SER A 334 -0.81 21.06 -3.17
N ARG A 335 -0.92 21.22 -4.50
CA ARG A 335 -2.16 21.04 -5.27
C ARG A 335 -2.69 19.60 -5.23
N LEU A 336 -1.86 18.65 -4.82
CA LEU A 336 -2.20 17.23 -4.69
C LEU A 336 -2.74 16.89 -3.29
N SER A 337 -2.66 17.82 -2.32
CA SER A 337 -3.20 17.63 -0.99
C SER A 337 -4.74 17.62 -1.03
N ARG A 338 -5.38 16.69 -0.31
CA ARG A 338 -6.84 16.51 -0.37
C ARG A 338 -7.53 17.20 0.80
N TRP A 339 -8.65 17.88 0.54
CA TRP A 339 -9.52 18.37 1.61
C TRP A 339 -10.45 17.25 2.11
N VAL A 340 -10.57 17.07 3.42
CA VAL A 340 -11.45 16.06 4.03
C VAL A 340 -12.56 16.73 4.84
N PRO A 341 -13.84 16.64 4.41
CA PRO A 341 -14.96 17.29 5.08
C PRO A 341 -15.56 16.47 6.24
N TYR A 342 -15.08 15.22 6.48
CA TYR A 342 -15.73 14.21 7.33
C TYR A 342 -14.98 13.84 8.63
N SER A 343 -13.71 14.24 8.79
CA SER A 343 -12.80 13.63 9.79
C SER A 343 -12.93 14.14 11.24
N GLY A 344 -14.10 14.59 11.69
CA GLY A 344 -14.29 15.23 13.02
C GLY A 344 -13.55 16.58 13.21
N VAL A 345 -12.56 16.84 12.36
CA VAL A 345 -11.72 18.03 12.23
C VAL A 345 -11.54 18.25 10.73
N GLU A 346 -12.33 19.14 10.13
CA GLU A 346 -12.27 19.51 8.71
C GLU A 346 -10.87 20.06 8.37
N LYS A 347 -10.08 19.32 7.57
CA LYS A 347 -8.65 19.60 7.36
C LYS A 347 -8.13 19.09 6.02
N GLY A 348 -6.95 19.57 5.63
CA GLY A 348 -6.18 18.97 4.54
C GLY A 348 -5.51 17.66 4.98
N ILE A 349 -5.30 16.76 4.03
CA ILE A 349 -4.43 15.58 4.14
C ILE A 349 -3.37 15.62 3.03
N ASN A 350 -2.29 14.91 3.25
CA ASN A 350 -1.08 14.93 2.43
C ASN A 350 -1.26 14.34 1.03
N ALA A 351 -0.33 14.62 0.12
CA ALA A 351 -0.38 14.20 -1.28
C ALA A 351 -0.30 12.67 -1.42
N TYR A 352 0.55 12.01 -0.61
CA TYR A 352 0.82 10.57 -0.70
C TYR A 352 -0.11 9.69 0.14
N TYR A 353 -1.35 10.12 0.40
CA TYR A 353 -2.32 9.32 1.19
C TYR A 353 -2.60 7.91 0.60
N ASN A 354 -2.32 7.71 -0.70
CA ASN A 354 -2.39 6.43 -1.40
C ASN A 354 -1.16 6.16 -2.28
N GLN A 355 0.01 6.73 -1.96
CA GLN A 355 1.28 6.53 -2.69
C GLN A 355 1.23 6.90 -4.19
N ALA A 356 0.48 7.94 -4.57
CA ALA A 356 0.36 8.39 -5.96
C ALA A 356 0.34 9.92 -6.10
N LEU A 357 0.59 10.43 -7.32
CA LEU A 357 0.58 11.85 -7.65
C LEU A 357 -0.77 12.31 -8.22
N ASN A 358 -1.85 12.10 -7.46
CA ASN A 358 -3.22 12.32 -7.94
C ASN A 358 -3.52 13.80 -8.25
N THR A 359 -3.86 14.12 -9.50
CA THR A 359 -4.24 15.49 -9.86
C THR A 359 -5.68 15.82 -9.44
N LEU A 360 -5.83 16.57 -8.34
CA LEU A 360 -7.13 16.88 -7.76
C LEU A 360 -7.85 18.02 -8.47
N LEU A 361 -9.18 17.99 -8.46
CA LEU A 361 -10.04 19.06 -9.00
C LEU A 361 -10.27 20.18 -8.01
N ASN A 362 -10.10 19.89 -6.73
CA ASN A 362 -10.14 20.87 -5.65
C ASN A 362 -9.13 20.48 -4.58
N TYR A 363 -8.49 21.48 -3.99
CA TYR A 363 -7.39 21.29 -3.04
C TYR A 363 -7.33 22.44 -2.03
N PRO A 364 -6.84 22.18 -0.81
CA PRO A 364 -6.55 23.21 0.17
C PRO A 364 -5.14 23.78 -0.04
N ALA A 365 -4.96 25.04 0.30
CA ALA A 365 -3.67 25.64 0.61
C ALA A 365 -3.69 26.12 2.06
N ASN A 366 -2.69 25.69 2.83
CA ASN A 366 -2.54 26.04 4.23
C ASN A 366 -2.09 27.51 4.38
N GLY A 367 -2.72 28.23 5.31
CA GLY A 367 -2.15 29.46 5.87
C GLY A 367 -1.11 29.16 6.95
N HIS A 368 -0.31 30.15 7.35
CA HIS A 368 0.76 30.01 8.36
C HIS A 368 0.27 29.31 9.63
N LEU A 369 -0.91 29.68 10.12
CA LEU A 369 -1.48 29.13 11.35
C LEU A 369 -1.64 27.60 11.30
N SER A 370 -2.12 27.04 10.19
CA SER A 370 -2.34 25.59 10.07
C SER A 370 -1.04 24.81 9.84
N LEU A 371 0.02 25.48 9.34
CA LEU A 371 1.33 24.88 9.16
C LEU A 371 1.99 24.46 10.47
N SER A 372 1.59 24.98 11.63
CA SER A 372 2.11 24.53 12.94
C SER A 372 2.04 23.01 13.10
N SER A 373 0.90 22.39 12.75
CA SER A 373 0.69 20.94 12.80
C SER A 373 1.60 20.14 11.85
N THR A 374 2.09 20.80 10.80
CA THR A 374 2.92 20.19 9.75
C THR A 374 4.41 20.47 9.98
N TRP A 375 4.78 21.65 10.44
CA TRP A 375 6.16 22.11 10.54
C TRP A 375 6.96 21.42 11.65
N TYR A 376 6.36 21.29 12.84
CA TYR A 376 7.02 20.66 13.97
C TYR A 376 7.07 19.14 13.76
N LEU A 377 8.26 18.57 13.99
CA LEU A 377 8.47 17.13 13.94
C LEU A 377 8.13 16.55 15.30
N ASP A 378 7.44 15.40 15.31
CA ASP A 378 7.21 14.65 16.53
C ASP A 378 8.42 13.73 16.77
N ILE A 379 9.29 14.13 17.69
CA ILE A 379 10.58 13.46 17.94
C ILE A 379 10.47 12.63 19.22
N SER A 380 10.22 11.33 19.04
CA SER A 380 10.44 10.36 20.11
C SER A 380 11.91 10.33 20.50
N CYS A 381 12.22 10.21 21.80
CA CYS A 381 13.60 10.25 22.27
C CYS A 381 14.13 8.85 22.62
N LYS A 382 15.14 8.40 21.90
CA LYS A 382 16.01 7.26 22.25
C LYS A 382 17.45 7.76 22.38
N LYS A 383 18.33 6.95 22.96
CA LYS A 383 19.76 7.29 23.08
C LYS A 383 20.59 6.26 22.34
N ILE A 384 21.08 6.65 21.18
CA ILE A 384 22.02 5.87 20.37
C ILE A 384 23.43 6.42 20.64
N SER A 385 24.40 5.52 20.86
CA SER A 385 25.78 5.89 21.24
C SER A 385 26.86 5.11 20.49
N ARG A 386 26.47 4.37 19.44
CA ARG A 386 27.35 3.53 18.64
C ARG A 386 27.68 4.18 17.31
N ASP A 387 28.69 3.62 16.64
CA ASP A 387 29.11 4.07 15.31
C ASP A 387 28.01 3.79 14.29
N THR A 388 27.67 4.82 13.50
CA THR A 388 26.61 4.77 12.49
C THR A 388 27.12 5.40 11.20
N GLN A 389 26.87 4.74 10.08
CA GLN A 389 27.19 5.25 8.74
C GLN A 389 25.97 5.10 7.84
N ILE A 390 25.43 6.23 7.38
CA ILE A 390 24.29 6.26 6.47
C ILE A 390 24.72 6.93 5.16
N LEU A 391 24.48 6.29 4.02
CA LEU A 391 24.92 6.77 2.71
C LEU A 391 23.86 6.55 1.62
N PRO A 392 23.65 7.51 0.70
CA PRO A 392 23.00 7.22 -0.56
C PRO A 392 23.98 6.44 -1.44
N LEU A 393 23.74 5.14 -1.61
CA LEU A 393 24.64 4.26 -2.33
C LEU A 393 23.89 3.09 -2.95
N ASP A 394 24.31 2.72 -4.17
CA ASP A 394 23.89 1.48 -4.81
C ASP A 394 24.45 0.27 -4.07
N ALA A 395 23.58 -0.65 -3.64
CA ALA A 395 23.94 -1.88 -2.95
C ALA A 395 25.01 -2.71 -3.68
N ARG A 396 25.07 -2.66 -5.01
CA ARG A 396 26.07 -3.36 -5.84
C ARG A 396 27.50 -2.86 -5.64
N THR A 397 27.66 -1.67 -5.04
CA THR A 397 28.94 -0.97 -4.90
C THR A 397 29.42 -0.85 -3.46
N THR A 398 28.68 -1.37 -2.48
CA THR A 398 29.08 -1.27 -1.08
C THR A 398 30.42 -1.96 -0.80
N THR A 399 31.26 -1.30 -0.01
CA THR A 399 32.53 -1.84 0.51
C THR A 399 32.51 -2.01 2.02
N TYR A 400 31.37 -1.76 2.67
CA TYR A 400 31.25 -1.89 4.11
C TYR A 400 31.14 -3.36 4.51
N THR A 401 31.99 -3.82 5.42
CA THR A 401 31.91 -5.20 5.94
C THR A 401 30.99 -5.29 7.15
N ALA A 402 29.86 -5.97 7.01
CA ALA A 402 28.91 -6.25 8.09
C ALA A 402 29.01 -7.70 8.58
N ASP A 403 28.75 -7.93 9.86
CA ASP A 403 28.63 -9.29 10.41
C ASP A 403 27.26 -9.90 10.08
N LEU A 404 26.23 -9.05 10.05
CA LEU A 404 24.84 -9.37 9.72
C LEU A 404 24.36 -8.38 8.66
N TRP A 405 23.87 -8.86 7.52
CA TRP A 405 23.06 -8.05 6.62
C TRP A 405 21.60 -8.34 6.89
N ILE A 406 20.78 -7.32 7.14
CA ILE A 406 19.34 -7.46 7.38
C ILE A 406 18.68 -6.49 6.42
N THR A 407 17.86 -6.99 5.50
CA THR A 407 17.37 -6.14 4.41
C THR A 407 16.01 -6.57 3.88
N ASP A 408 15.27 -5.58 3.41
CA ASP A 408 13.95 -5.70 2.78
C ASP A 408 14.02 -5.06 1.38
N PRO A 409 14.54 -5.80 0.39
CA PRO A 409 14.78 -5.26 -0.94
C PRO A 409 13.47 -5.17 -1.74
N PRO A 410 13.44 -4.38 -2.83
CA PRO A 410 12.24 -4.25 -3.65
C PRO A 410 11.88 -5.58 -4.33
N TYR A 411 10.69 -6.11 -4.02
CA TYR A 411 10.11 -7.28 -4.68
C TYR A 411 8.80 -6.90 -5.36
N ALA A 412 8.65 -7.31 -6.63
CA ALA A 412 7.38 -7.35 -7.37
C ALA A 412 6.50 -6.08 -7.29
N ASP A 413 6.59 -5.25 -8.34
CA ASP A 413 5.69 -4.15 -8.76
C ASP A 413 4.49 -3.78 -7.84
N ALA A 414 4.75 -3.02 -6.77
CA ALA A 414 3.66 -2.31 -6.08
C ALA A 414 3.85 -0.78 -6.06
N VAL A 415 5.08 -0.26 -5.93
CA VAL A 415 5.32 1.19 -5.76
C VAL A 415 6.62 1.64 -6.44
N ASN A 416 6.54 2.59 -7.38
CA ASN A 416 7.71 3.20 -8.04
C ASN A 416 8.32 4.31 -7.17
N TYR A 417 8.97 3.94 -6.06
CA TYR A 417 9.58 4.88 -5.11
C TYR A 417 10.62 5.82 -5.74
N GLU A 418 11.34 5.34 -6.75
CA GLU A 418 12.35 6.11 -7.48
C GLU A 418 11.74 7.29 -8.23
N GLU A 419 10.48 7.19 -8.69
CA GLU A 419 9.75 8.31 -9.28
C GLU A 419 9.11 9.18 -8.20
N LEU A 420 8.45 8.56 -7.21
CA LEU A 420 7.69 9.28 -6.19
C LEU A 420 8.59 10.13 -5.29
N SER A 421 9.83 9.69 -5.03
CA SER A 421 10.78 10.42 -4.19
C SER A 421 11.30 11.71 -4.84
N GLU A 422 11.15 11.87 -6.17
CA GLU A 422 11.65 13.03 -6.91
C GLU A 422 10.98 14.34 -6.51
N LEU A 423 9.73 14.28 -6.02
CA LEU A 423 9.05 15.44 -5.45
C LEU A 423 9.88 16.05 -4.31
N PHE A 424 10.37 15.23 -3.38
CA PHE A 424 11.18 15.69 -2.26
C PHE A 424 12.59 16.08 -2.72
N LEU A 425 13.20 15.30 -3.60
CA LEU A 425 14.53 15.62 -4.15
C LEU A 425 14.53 16.98 -4.85
N ALA A 426 13.46 17.34 -5.55
CA ALA A 426 13.35 18.63 -6.21
C ALA A 426 13.40 19.82 -5.22
N TRP A 427 12.95 19.64 -3.98
CA TRP A 427 13.08 20.64 -2.90
C TRP A 427 14.43 20.59 -2.18
N TYR A 428 15.12 19.45 -2.21
CA TYR A 428 16.37 19.23 -1.48
C TYR A 428 17.62 19.37 -2.35
N GLU A 429 17.51 19.38 -3.67
CA GLU A 429 18.62 19.13 -4.59
C GLU A 429 19.84 20.03 -4.38
N LYS A 430 19.64 21.30 -4.02
CA LYS A 430 20.73 22.26 -3.78
C LYS A 430 21.15 22.34 -2.30
N ARG A 431 20.37 21.74 -1.39
CA ARG A 431 20.61 21.76 0.06
C ARG A 431 21.30 20.50 0.52
N LEU A 432 20.95 19.36 -0.05
CA LEU A 432 21.47 18.06 0.35
C LEU A 432 22.99 17.99 0.21
N PRO A 433 23.62 18.39 -0.92
CA PRO A 433 25.08 18.37 -1.04
C PRO A 433 25.79 19.42 -0.17
N VAL A 434 25.09 20.48 0.27
CA VAL A 434 25.65 21.48 1.19
C VAL A 434 25.73 20.90 2.61
N LEU A 435 24.72 20.14 3.04
CA LEU A 435 24.70 19.51 4.35
C LEU A 435 25.50 18.20 4.37
N PHE A 436 25.51 17.46 3.26
CA PHE A 436 26.17 16.18 3.10
C PHE A 436 27.02 16.20 1.81
N PRO A 437 28.27 16.72 1.86
CA PRO A 437 29.09 16.92 0.66
C PRO A 437 29.37 15.67 -0.19
N GLU A 438 29.37 14.50 0.44
CA GLU A 438 29.59 13.21 -0.24
C GLU A 438 28.31 12.62 -0.85
N TRP A 439 27.15 13.24 -0.64
CA TRP A 439 25.86 12.73 -1.08
C TRP A 439 25.48 13.32 -2.44
N TYR A 440 24.98 12.48 -3.34
CA TYR A 440 24.30 12.94 -4.54
C TYR A 440 22.84 13.33 -4.24
N ALA A 441 22.24 14.13 -5.12
CA ALA A 441 20.84 14.58 -5.02
C ALA A 441 20.00 14.22 -6.26
N ASP A 442 20.33 13.07 -6.85
CA ASP A 442 19.74 12.46 -8.04
C ASP A 442 18.96 11.21 -7.60
N SER A 443 17.78 10.94 -8.18
CA SER A 443 17.00 9.74 -7.85
C SER A 443 17.71 8.45 -8.27
N LYS A 444 18.64 8.54 -9.23
CA LYS A 444 19.31 7.41 -9.85
C LYS A 444 18.32 6.35 -10.33
N ARG A 445 17.13 6.77 -10.78
CA ARG A 445 16.03 5.87 -11.18
C ARG A 445 16.42 4.82 -12.23
N ALA A 446 17.42 5.12 -13.06
CA ALA A 446 17.99 4.18 -14.04
C ALA A 446 18.76 3.00 -13.41
N LEU A 447 19.24 3.16 -12.18
CA LEU A 447 19.93 2.13 -11.40
C LEU A 447 18.98 1.37 -10.46
N ALA A 448 17.73 1.81 -10.32
CA ALA A 448 16.77 1.20 -9.41
C ALA A 448 16.54 -0.27 -9.76
N VAL A 449 16.58 -1.13 -8.75
CA VAL A 449 16.28 -2.56 -8.89
C VAL A 449 14.77 -2.72 -8.85
N LYS A 450 14.14 -2.93 -10.02
CA LYS A 450 12.67 -2.96 -10.16
C LYS A 450 12.20 -3.93 -11.25
N GLY A 451 10.91 -4.24 -11.22
CA GLY A 451 10.26 -5.14 -12.16
C GLY A 451 10.40 -6.62 -11.79
N ALA A 452 10.11 -7.48 -12.75
CA ALA A 452 10.20 -8.94 -12.64
C ALA A 452 10.97 -9.57 -13.83
N ASP A 453 11.75 -8.78 -14.56
CA ASP A 453 12.41 -9.18 -15.79
C ASP A 453 13.83 -9.76 -15.57
N GLU A 454 14.58 -9.99 -16.64
CA GLU A 454 15.99 -10.39 -16.56
C GLU A 454 16.84 -9.36 -15.80
N ASN A 455 16.65 -8.06 -16.07
CA ASN A 455 17.46 -7.01 -15.47
C ASN A 455 17.29 -6.97 -13.95
N PHE A 456 16.05 -7.13 -13.47
CA PHE A 456 15.75 -7.28 -12.05
C PHE A 456 16.55 -8.42 -11.41
N ARG A 457 16.46 -9.62 -11.98
CA ARG A 457 17.09 -10.82 -11.43
C ARG A 457 18.61 -10.70 -11.40
N VAL A 458 19.21 -10.18 -12.47
CA VAL A 458 20.66 -9.94 -12.57
C VAL A 458 21.12 -8.91 -11.54
N ALA A 459 20.41 -7.79 -11.41
CA ALA A 459 20.77 -6.74 -10.44
C ALA A 459 20.67 -7.26 -8.99
N MET A 460 19.63 -8.04 -8.66
CA MET A 460 19.49 -8.66 -7.34
C MET A 460 20.63 -9.64 -7.04
N VAL A 461 21.04 -10.45 -8.03
CA VAL A 461 22.21 -11.33 -7.90
C VAL A 461 23.47 -10.53 -7.56
N GLU A 462 23.72 -9.43 -8.27
CA GLU A 462 24.87 -8.55 -8.01
C GLU A 462 24.84 -7.94 -6.61
N CYS A 463 23.67 -7.47 -6.16
CA CYS A 463 23.47 -6.96 -4.81
C CYS A 463 23.82 -8.01 -3.76
N TYR A 464 23.16 -9.17 -3.78
CA TYR A 464 23.37 -10.24 -2.80
C TYR A 464 24.79 -10.79 -2.80
N ARG A 465 25.40 -10.91 -3.98
CA ARG A 465 26.81 -11.30 -4.12
C ARG A 465 27.72 -10.27 -3.46
N ARG A 466 27.50 -8.97 -3.69
CA ARG A 466 28.29 -7.91 -3.06
C ARG A 466 28.17 -7.93 -1.54
N LEU A 467 26.96 -8.15 -1.01
CA LEU A 467 26.76 -8.31 0.43
C LEU A 467 27.49 -9.54 0.96
N ALA A 468 27.52 -10.64 0.20
CA ALA A 468 28.20 -11.88 0.59
C ALA A 468 29.73 -11.71 0.60
N GLU A 469 30.30 -11.00 -0.38
CA GLU A 469 31.73 -10.65 -0.42
C GLU A 469 32.14 -9.81 0.79
N ASN A 470 31.26 -8.90 1.24
CA ASN A 470 31.46 -8.02 2.39
C ASN A 470 30.86 -8.57 3.70
N MET A 471 30.86 -9.90 3.86
CA MET A 471 30.37 -10.57 5.06
C MET A 471 31.38 -11.65 5.49
N PRO A 472 31.65 -11.83 6.79
CA PRO A 472 32.52 -12.90 7.25
C PRO A 472 31.89 -14.29 7.01
N ASP A 473 32.72 -15.32 7.06
CA ASP A 473 32.31 -16.70 6.82
C ASP A 473 31.27 -17.26 7.81
N ASN A 474 31.27 -16.73 9.05
CA ASN A 474 30.28 -17.04 10.08
C ASN A 474 29.13 -16.02 10.14
N GLY A 475 29.13 -15.02 9.26
CA GLY A 475 28.05 -14.06 9.11
C GLY A 475 26.80 -14.67 8.49
N LEU A 476 25.74 -13.86 8.43
CA LEU A 476 24.49 -14.22 7.76
C LEU A 476 23.85 -13.01 7.10
N GLN A 477 23.01 -13.28 6.12
CA GLN A 477 22.09 -12.29 5.57
C GLN A 477 20.65 -12.72 5.90
N LEU A 478 19.82 -11.78 6.32
CA LEU A 478 18.39 -11.96 6.52
C LEU A 478 17.68 -11.22 5.40
N VAL A 479 16.85 -11.95 4.66
CA VAL A 479 15.95 -11.37 3.68
C VAL A 479 14.51 -11.56 4.14
N MET A 480 13.75 -10.47 4.13
CA MET A 480 12.31 -10.49 4.31
C MET A 480 11.65 -10.70 2.94
N PHE A 481 10.77 -11.69 2.81
CA PHE A 481 10.15 -12.00 1.53
C PHE A 481 8.76 -12.59 1.69
N THR A 482 7.81 -12.11 0.87
CA THR A 482 6.43 -12.59 0.85
C THR A 482 5.87 -12.50 -0.55
N HIS A 483 5.53 -13.64 -1.16
CA HIS A 483 4.84 -13.65 -2.45
C HIS A 483 3.98 -14.93 -2.60
N GLN A 484 2.84 -14.82 -3.28
CA GLN A 484 1.94 -15.97 -3.54
C GLN A 484 2.39 -16.80 -4.75
N ASP A 485 3.05 -16.15 -5.70
CA ASP A 485 3.48 -16.80 -6.93
C ASP A 485 4.77 -17.63 -6.72
N VAL A 486 4.66 -18.92 -7.00
CA VAL A 486 5.76 -19.90 -6.99
C VAL A 486 6.89 -19.50 -7.93
N ASP A 487 6.58 -18.84 -9.05
CA ASP A 487 7.60 -18.43 -10.01
C ASP A 487 8.52 -17.34 -9.43
N VAL A 488 7.99 -16.46 -8.57
CA VAL A 488 8.80 -15.46 -7.85
C VAL A 488 9.65 -16.12 -6.76
N TRP A 489 9.14 -17.15 -6.07
CA TRP A 489 9.95 -17.97 -5.17
C TRP A 489 11.09 -18.69 -5.89
N ALA A 490 10.83 -19.20 -7.10
CA ALA A 490 11.86 -19.82 -7.94
C ALA A 490 12.91 -18.80 -8.39
N ASP A 491 12.50 -17.59 -8.76
CA ASP A 491 13.43 -16.53 -9.12
C ASP A 491 14.30 -16.10 -7.93
N LEU A 492 13.71 -15.95 -6.74
CA LEU A 492 14.47 -15.71 -5.51
C LEU A 492 15.48 -16.82 -5.24
N ALA A 493 15.07 -18.08 -5.37
CA ALA A 493 15.97 -19.21 -5.20
C ALA A 493 17.15 -19.18 -6.19
N LEU A 494 16.91 -18.84 -7.46
CA LEU A 494 17.98 -18.66 -8.47
C LEU A 494 18.91 -17.49 -8.12
N ILE A 495 18.34 -16.36 -7.68
CA ILE A 495 19.10 -15.17 -7.28
C ILE A 495 20.07 -15.52 -6.15
N LEU A 496 19.55 -16.13 -5.08
CA LEU A 496 20.34 -16.50 -3.90
C LEU A 496 21.39 -17.56 -4.25
N TRP A 497 21.03 -18.53 -5.12
CA TRP A 497 21.95 -19.56 -5.58
C TRP A 497 23.13 -18.95 -6.37
N SER A 498 22.86 -18.10 -7.36
CA SER A 498 23.90 -17.44 -8.17
C SER A 498 24.73 -16.44 -7.36
N ALA A 499 24.16 -15.83 -6.32
CA ALA A 499 24.89 -15.00 -5.36
C ALA A 499 25.86 -15.80 -4.45
N GLY A 500 25.86 -17.13 -4.52
CA GLY A 500 26.72 -17.99 -3.69
C GLY A 500 26.18 -18.21 -2.26
N LEU A 501 24.89 -17.93 -2.05
CA LEU A 501 24.21 -18.07 -0.78
C LEU A 501 23.40 -19.36 -0.74
N ARG A 502 23.13 -19.81 0.48
CA ARG A 502 22.16 -20.88 0.77
C ARG A 502 21.24 -20.48 1.91
N VAL A 503 20.00 -20.91 1.84
CA VAL A 503 19.04 -20.78 2.95
C VAL A 503 19.37 -21.82 4.00
N THR A 504 19.47 -21.40 5.26
CA THR A 504 19.81 -22.27 6.39
C THR A 504 18.70 -22.35 7.43
N ALA A 505 17.85 -21.33 7.50
CA ALA A 505 16.63 -21.31 8.28
C ALA A 505 15.60 -20.41 7.58
N ALA A 506 14.34 -20.64 7.89
CA ALA A 506 13.23 -19.81 7.44
C ALA A 506 12.23 -19.68 8.59
N TRP A 507 11.73 -18.47 8.80
CA TRP A 507 10.77 -18.16 9.86
C TRP A 507 9.61 -17.41 9.25
N THR A 508 8.39 -17.86 9.49
CA THR A 508 7.18 -17.12 9.11
C THR A 508 6.75 -16.30 10.32
N ILE A 509 6.50 -15.00 10.11
CA ILE A 509 5.98 -14.09 11.13
C ILE A 509 4.65 -13.54 10.62
N ALA A 510 3.60 -13.60 11.44
CA ALA A 510 2.35 -12.92 11.14
C ALA A 510 2.58 -11.40 11.22
N THR A 511 2.46 -10.68 10.10
CA THR A 511 2.92 -9.29 9.98
C THR A 511 1.81 -8.23 9.94
N GLU A 512 0.54 -8.58 10.11
CA GLU A 512 -0.55 -7.59 10.11
C GLU A 512 -1.37 -7.52 11.41
N THR A 513 -1.69 -6.28 11.78
CA THR A 513 -2.77 -5.92 12.71
C THR A 513 -4.01 -5.65 11.87
N ASP A 514 -5.14 -6.23 12.26
CA ASP A 514 -6.43 -6.15 11.57
C ASP A 514 -6.84 -4.67 11.35
N THR A 515 -6.63 -4.14 10.15
CA THR A 515 -7.03 -2.77 9.80
C THR A 515 -8.10 -2.82 8.72
N SER A 516 -9.32 -2.46 9.13
CA SER A 516 -10.60 -2.53 8.42
C SER A 516 -10.71 -1.71 7.12
N PHE A 517 -9.61 -1.21 6.54
CA PHE A 517 -9.60 -0.29 5.39
C PHE A 517 -8.87 -0.81 4.14
N ARG A 518 -8.36 -2.04 4.12
CA ARG A 518 -7.72 -2.63 2.92
C ARG A 518 -8.42 -3.92 2.48
N THR A 519 -9.40 -3.79 1.58
CA THR A 519 -10.00 -4.92 0.87
C THR A 519 -9.09 -5.34 -0.29
N GLY A 520 -8.25 -6.36 -0.09
CA GLY A 520 -7.42 -6.96 -1.14
C GLY A 520 -6.81 -8.31 -0.75
N LYS A 521 -6.39 -9.10 -1.75
CA LYS A 521 -5.69 -10.39 -1.60
C LYS A 521 -4.26 -10.17 -1.06
N TYR A 522 -4.12 -9.93 0.25
CA TYR A 522 -2.82 -9.79 0.88
C TYR A 522 -2.47 -11.04 1.72
N VAL A 523 -1.24 -11.50 1.57
CA VAL A 523 -0.66 -12.57 2.38
C VAL A 523 -0.42 -12.03 3.79
N GLN A 524 -0.91 -12.73 4.80
CA GLN A 524 -0.87 -12.28 6.20
C GLN A 524 0.46 -12.56 6.93
N GLY A 525 1.36 -13.37 6.34
CA GLY A 525 2.63 -13.76 6.93
C GLY A 525 3.83 -13.35 6.08
N THR A 526 4.90 -12.85 6.72
CA THR A 526 6.19 -12.57 6.09
C THR A 526 7.20 -13.66 6.39
N VAL A 527 7.93 -14.13 5.36
CA VAL A 527 8.96 -15.15 5.52
C VAL A 527 10.33 -14.49 5.64
N LEU A 528 11.01 -14.71 6.76
CA LEU A 528 12.39 -14.32 6.99
C LEU A 528 13.31 -15.49 6.64
N LEU A 529 14.09 -15.36 5.57
CA LEU A 529 15.08 -16.38 5.19
C LEU A 529 16.46 -16.00 5.73
N ILE A 530 17.07 -16.94 6.45
CA ILE A 530 18.44 -16.81 6.97
C ILE A 530 19.42 -17.44 6.00
N LEU A 531 20.21 -16.60 5.37
CA LEU A 531 21.15 -16.92 4.32
C LEU A 531 22.58 -17.01 4.87
N ARG A 532 23.34 -17.99 4.42
CA ARG A 532 24.78 -18.11 4.69
C ARG A 532 25.55 -18.38 3.41
N LYS A 533 26.84 -18.06 3.40
CA LYS A 533 27.73 -18.47 2.32
C LYS A 533 27.67 -19.98 2.12
N ARG A 534 27.52 -20.43 0.89
CA ARG A 534 27.61 -21.85 0.56
C ARG A 534 29.08 -22.28 0.60
N LYS A 535 29.42 -23.17 1.53
CA LYS A 535 30.78 -23.72 1.70
C LYS A 535 30.99 -25.09 1.03
N GLY A 536 29.91 -25.77 0.63
CA GLY A 536 29.95 -27.14 0.11
C GLY A 536 29.78 -27.20 -1.41
N THR A 537 30.29 -28.29 -1.99
CA THR A 537 30.18 -28.64 -3.42
C THR A 537 29.23 -29.82 -3.62
N LEU A 538 28.10 -29.85 -2.91
CA LEU A 538 27.07 -30.88 -3.10
C LEU A 538 26.58 -30.83 -4.55
N ARG A 539 26.50 -31.97 -5.21
CA ARG A 539 25.99 -32.14 -6.57
C ARG A 539 25.03 -33.31 -6.56
N GLY A 540 23.94 -33.21 -7.30
CA GLY A 540 22.94 -34.26 -7.40
C GLY A 540 21.98 -33.97 -8.54
N ASP A 541 21.17 -34.96 -8.88
CA ASP A 541 20.08 -34.82 -9.83
C ASP A 541 18.73 -34.61 -9.13
N ARG A 542 17.65 -34.54 -9.91
CA ARG A 542 16.30 -34.34 -9.34
C ARG A 542 15.85 -35.52 -8.48
N SER A 543 16.29 -36.73 -8.79
CA SER A 543 15.94 -37.94 -8.05
C SER A 543 16.64 -38.02 -6.70
N ASP A 544 17.84 -37.45 -6.59
CA ASP A 544 18.56 -37.30 -5.32
C ASP A 544 17.90 -36.24 -4.41
N ILE A 545 17.46 -35.12 -4.99
CA ILE A 545 17.00 -33.95 -4.23
C ILE A 545 15.54 -34.09 -3.77
N TYR A 546 14.70 -34.79 -4.52
CA TYR A 546 13.28 -34.90 -4.19
C TYR A 546 13.03 -35.55 -2.81
N PRO A 547 13.69 -36.67 -2.44
CA PRO A 547 13.61 -37.23 -1.09
C PRO A 547 14.07 -36.26 -0.01
N ASP A 548 15.12 -35.48 -0.25
CA ASP A 548 15.63 -34.48 0.70
C ASP A 548 14.62 -33.34 0.92
N VAL A 549 14.03 -32.83 -0.16
CA VAL A 549 12.95 -31.82 -0.10
C VAL A 549 11.78 -32.37 0.69
N GLN A 550 11.36 -33.60 0.41
CA GLN A 550 10.26 -34.24 1.13
C GLN A 550 10.55 -34.36 2.62
N ALA A 551 11.74 -34.85 2.99
CA ALA A 551 12.14 -34.98 4.39
C ALA A 551 12.18 -33.62 5.10
N GLU A 552 12.72 -32.58 4.46
CA GLU A 552 12.85 -31.26 5.05
C GLU A 552 11.50 -30.54 5.20
N VAL A 553 10.59 -30.66 4.21
CA VAL A 553 9.22 -30.14 4.32
C VAL A 553 8.50 -30.81 5.48
N GLN A 554 8.54 -32.14 5.55
CA GLN A 554 7.90 -32.88 6.65
C GLN A 554 8.48 -32.50 8.02
N ARG A 555 9.81 -32.36 8.11
CA ARG A 555 10.49 -31.94 9.33
C ARG A 555 10.05 -30.53 9.75
N GLN A 556 10.01 -29.58 8.82
CA GLN A 556 9.61 -28.19 9.08
C GLN A 556 8.16 -28.11 9.56
N LEU A 557 7.23 -28.78 8.86
CA LEU A 557 5.82 -28.80 9.23
C LEU A 557 5.58 -29.46 10.58
N LYS A 558 6.25 -30.58 10.85
CA LYS A 558 6.18 -31.26 12.14
C LYS A 558 6.60 -30.33 13.29
N THR A 559 7.71 -29.60 13.13
CA THR A 559 8.15 -28.63 14.14
C THR A 559 7.14 -27.52 14.36
N MET A 560 6.50 -27.01 13.30
CA MET A 560 5.46 -25.99 13.43
C MET A 560 4.24 -26.53 14.19
N LEU A 561 3.73 -27.71 13.82
CA LEU A 561 2.61 -28.38 14.48
C LEU A 561 2.89 -28.73 15.96
N GLU A 562 4.15 -28.97 16.32
CA GLU A 562 4.55 -29.24 17.72
C GLU A 562 4.60 -27.98 18.58
N ILE A 563 4.82 -26.81 17.98
CA ILE A 563 4.87 -25.50 18.67
C ILE A 563 3.51 -24.81 18.66
N ASP A 564 2.62 -25.18 17.74
CA ASP A 564 1.29 -24.62 17.60
C ASP A 564 0.44 -24.89 18.85
N ASP A 565 -0.24 -23.86 19.34
CA ASP A 565 -1.16 -24.01 20.47
C ASP A 565 -2.50 -24.51 19.93
N LYS A 566 -3.01 -25.61 20.49
CA LYS A 566 -4.25 -26.24 20.02
C LYS A 566 -5.50 -25.46 20.40
N ASP A 567 -5.41 -24.66 21.46
CA ASP A 567 -6.53 -23.86 21.94
C ASP A 567 -6.55 -22.45 21.29
N ASP A 568 -5.39 -21.98 20.80
CA ASP A 568 -5.23 -20.71 20.06
C ASP A 568 -4.15 -20.84 18.96
N PRO A 569 -4.49 -21.37 17.77
CA PRO A 569 -3.52 -21.65 16.72
C PRO A 569 -2.74 -20.40 16.29
N ASN A 570 -1.41 -20.50 16.34
CA ASN A 570 -0.48 -19.45 15.93
C ASN A 570 -0.27 -19.43 14.40
N PHE A 571 -0.62 -20.51 13.70
CA PHE A 571 -0.36 -20.67 12.27
C PHE A 571 -1.64 -20.97 11.48
N GLY A 572 -1.83 -20.23 10.39
CA GLY A 572 -2.83 -20.55 9.38
C GLY A 572 -2.32 -21.58 8.37
N ASP A 573 -3.24 -22.17 7.63
CA ASP A 573 -2.92 -23.13 6.55
C ASP A 573 -1.99 -22.56 5.46
N SER A 574 -2.12 -21.26 5.14
CA SER A 574 -1.21 -20.55 4.24
C SER A 574 0.22 -20.49 4.78
N ASP A 575 0.41 -20.43 6.10
CA ASP A 575 1.73 -20.34 6.72
C ASP A 575 2.48 -21.66 6.60
N TYR A 576 1.76 -22.79 6.70
CA TYR A 576 2.32 -24.11 6.45
C TYR A 576 2.78 -24.28 4.99
N GLN A 577 2.03 -23.74 4.02
CA GLN A 577 2.45 -23.75 2.61
C GLN A 577 3.70 -22.88 2.38
N LEU A 578 3.75 -21.67 2.97
CA LEU A 578 4.92 -20.80 2.93
C LEU A 578 6.15 -21.49 3.55
N ALA A 579 5.97 -22.19 4.66
CA ALA A 579 7.03 -22.97 5.30
C ALA A 579 7.53 -24.11 4.40
N ALA A 580 6.64 -24.74 3.62
CA ALA A 580 7.02 -25.76 2.64
C ALA A 580 7.87 -25.20 1.50
N TYR A 581 7.53 -24.00 0.97
CA TYR A 581 8.40 -23.31 0.01
C TYR A 581 9.77 -23.05 0.61
N ALA A 582 9.83 -22.48 1.81
CA ALA A 582 11.08 -22.13 2.44
C ALA A 582 11.94 -23.36 2.80
N ALA A 583 11.30 -24.47 3.20
CA ALA A 583 11.94 -25.78 3.40
C ALA A 583 12.55 -26.31 2.09
N ALA A 584 11.83 -26.23 0.97
CA ALA A 584 12.36 -26.62 -0.33
C ALA A 584 13.57 -25.77 -0.71
N LEU A 585 13.50 -24.45 -0.52
CA LEU A 585 14.60 -23.53 -0.78
C LEU A 585 15.86 -23.89 0.04
N ARG A 586 15.72 -24.33 1.29
CA ARG A 586 16.86 -24.78 2.12
C ARG A 586 17.59 -25.96 1.51
N VAL A 587 16.86 -26.91 0.96
CA VAL A 587 17.47 -28.08 0.29
C VAL A 587 18.09 -27.66 -1.03
N VAL A 588 17.33 -27.03 -1.93
CA VAL A 588 17.80 -26.70 -3.28
C VAL A 588 19.06 -25.83 -3.23
N THR A 589 19.06 -24.77 -2.41
CA THR A 589 20.18 -23.83 -2.37
C THR A 589 21.43 -24.39 -1.67
N ALA A 590 21.32 -25.53 -0.97
CA ALA A 590 22.46 -26.24 -0.41
C ALA A 590 23.32 -26.94 -1.48
N TYR A 591 22.71 -27.32 -2.61
CA TYR A 591 23.41 -27.90 -3.76
C TYR A 591 24.18 -26.81 -4.53
N SER A 592 25.37 -27.18 -5.02
CA SER A 592 26.23 -26.31 -5.81
C SER A 592 25.96 -26.42 -7.31
N ALA A 593 25.50 -27.60 -7.77
CA ALA A 593 25.05 -27.86 -9.13
C ALA A 593 23.94 -28.91 -9.10
N ILE A 594 22.93 -28.74 -9.95
CA ILE A 594 21.86 -29.71 -10.18
C ILE A 594 21.91 -30.01 -11.68
N GLU A 595 22.05 -31.27 -12.08
CA GLU A 595 22.41 -31.64 -13.47
C GLU A 595 21.48 -31.04 -14.55
N ASP A 596 20.20 -30.86 -14.23
CA ASP A 596 19.18 -30.33 -15.15
C ASP A 596 18.94 -28.81 -15.02
N ILE A 597 19.66 -28.10 -14.16
CA ILE A 597 19.44 -26.66 -13.90
C ILE A 597 20.70 -25.86 -14.22
N ASP A 598 20.68 -25.21 -15.39
CA ASP A 598 21.60 -24.14 -15.71
C ASP A 598 21.08 -22.82 -15.12
N VAL A 599 21.64 -22.46 -13.96
CA VAL A 599 21.22 -21.27 -13.18
C VAL A 599 21.36 -19.99 -13.99
N GLU A 600 22.45 -19.81 -14.74
CA GLU A 600 22.69 -18.60 -15.52
C GLU A 600 21.73 -18.48 -16.71
N ARG A 601 21.45 -19.61 -17.37
CA ARG A 601 20.45 -19.65 -18.44
C ARG A 601 19.05 -19.35 -17.90
N GLU A 602 18.66 -19.93 -16.77
CA GLU A 602 17.33 -19.74 -16.18
C GLU A 602 17.11 -18.32 -15.64
N LEU A 603 18.15 -17.68 -15.09
CA LEU A 603 18.11 -16.27 -14.67
C LEU A 603 17.85 -15.29 -15.83
N ARG A 604 18.38 -15.61 -17.02
CA ARG A 604 18.23 -14.76 -18.22
C ARG A 604 17.00 -15.09 -19.06
N ARG A 605 16.37 -16.23 -18.79
CA ARG A 605 15.22 -16.70 -19.56
C ARG A 605 13.98 -15.87 -19.25
N VAL A 606 13.29 -15.41 -20.30
CA VAL A 606 11.93 -14.86 -20.19
C VAL A 606 10.94 -16.02 -20.29
N ARG A 607 10.16 -16.26 -19.24
CA ARG A 607 9.15 -17.34 -19.20
C ARG A 607 7.88 -16.91 -19.94
N LYS A 608 7.32 -17.76 -20.80
CA LYS A 608 5.97 -17.53 -21.33
C LYS A 608 4.92 -17.95 -20.30
N ALA A 609 3.74 -17.33 -20.36
CA ALA A 609 2.62 -17.72 -19.48
C ALA A 609 2.31 -19.23 -19.61
N GLY A 610 2.37 -19.95 -18.48
CA GLY A 610 2.15 -21.40 -18.41
C GLY A 610 3.40 -22.28 -18.61
N GLU A 611 4.56 -21.68 -18.86
CA GLU A 611 5.84 -22.39 -18.98
C GLU A 611 6.51 -22.51 -17.60
N SER A 612 6.76 -23.73 -17.14
CA SER A 612 7.39 -24.01 -15.83
C SER A 612 8.90 -24.22 -15.97
N SER A 613 9.68 -23.77 -14.99
CA SER A 613 11.10 -24.15 -14.89
C SER A 613 11.27 -25.44 -14.08
N PRO A 614 12.35 -26.22 -14.29
CA PRO A 614 12.62 -27.40 -13.45
C PRO A 614 12.65 -27.07 -11.95
N LEU A 615 13.13 -25.86 -11.60
CA LEU A 615 13.13 -25.37 -10.23
C LEU A 615 11.72 -25.03 -9.74
N THR A 616 10.91 -24.36 -10.57
CA THR A 616 9.48 -24.09 -10.28
C THR A 616 8.75 -25.41 -9.99
N ASP A 617 9.00 -26.45 -10.78
CA ASP A 617 8.39 -27.78 -10.58
C ASP A 617 8.83 -28.42 -9.26
N MET A 618 10.12 -28.29 -8.89
CA MET A 618 10.63 -28.78 -7.61
C MET A 618 9.97 -28.05 -6.43
N ILE A 619 9.90 -26.71 -6.48
CA ILE A 619 9.28 -25.91 -5.42
C ILE A 619 7.77 -26.20 -5.34
N ARG A 620 7.07 -26.32 -6.48
CA ARG A 620 5.65 -26.70 -6.54
C ARG A 620 5.40 -28.08 -5.93
N SER A 621 6.34 -29.02 -6.11
CA SER A 621 6.22 -30.34 -5.49
C SER A 621 6.27 -30.31 -3.97
N ALA A 622 6.97 -29.34 -3.38
CA ALA A 622 7.03 -29.14 -1.93
C ALA A 622 5.66 -28.76 -1.34
N VAL A 623 4.88 -27.94 -2.05
CA VAL A 623 3.49 -27.61 -1.66
C VAL A 623 2.63 -28.85 -1.64
N ARG A 624 2.74 -29.68 -2.70
CA ARG A 624 1.99 -30.94 -2.77
C ARG A 624 2.34 -31.86 -1.61
N ILE A 625 3.64 -31.98 -1.29
CA ILE A 625 4.12 -32.75 -0.13
C ILE A 625 3.53 -32.19 1.18
N ALA A 626 3.48 -30.87 1.34
CA ALA A 626 2.88 -30.24 2.50
C ALA A 626 1.38 -30.53 2.60
N SER A 627 0.62 -30.38 1.51
CA SER A 627 -0.80 -30.71 1.46
C SER A 627 -1.09 -32.18 1.75
N ASP A 628 -0.20 -33.09 1.33
CA ASP A 628 -0.31 -34.52 1.65
C ASP A 628 0.02 -34.83 3.12
N PHE A 629 0.87 -34.01 3.76
CA PHE A 629 1.29 -34.18 5.15
C PHE A 629 0.30 -33.57 6.16
N LEU A 630 -0.34 -32.45 5.80
CA LEU A 630 -1.33 -31.74 6.61
C LEU A 630 -2.69 -32.45 6.54
N VAL A 631 -2.82 -33.54 7.31
CA VAL A 631 -4.08 -34.27 7.44
C VAL A 631 -5.07 -33.45 8.28
N PRO A 632 -6.31 -33.22 7.81
CA PRO A 632 -7.33 -32.52 8.59
C PRO A 632 -7.65 -33.21 9.92
N ASP A 633 -7.95 -32.44 10.96
CA ASP A 633 -8.20 -33.00 12.30
C ASP A 633 -9.44 -33.90 12.29
N GLY A 634 -9.31 -35.09 12.90
CA GLY A 634 -10.42 -36.06 12.97
C GLY A 634 -10.52 -36.99 11.76
N LEU A 635 -9.63 -36.86 10.76
CA LEU A 635 -9.53 -37.78 9.63
C LEU A 635 -8.27 -38.66 9.70
N ASP A 636 -8.41 -39.95 9.36
CA ASP A 636 -7.27 -40.87 9.31
C ASP A 636 -6.35 -40.58 8.11
N SER A 637 -5.03 -40.67 8.34
CA SER A 637 -4.01 -40.35 7.33
C SER A 637 -4.01 -41.30 6.11
N VAL A 638 -4.43 -42.56 6.28
CA VAL A 638 -4.52 -43.54 5.19
C VAL A 638 -5.74 -43.23 4.33
N ILE A 639 -6.85 -42.84 4.96
CA ILE A 639 -8.05 -42.38 4.24
C ILE A 639 -7.74 -41.11 3.47
N TRP A 640 -7.13 -40.11 4.10
CA TRP A 640 -6.75 -38.83 3.47
C TRP A 640 -5.93 -39.04 2.18
N LYS A 641 -4.89 -39.88 2.25
CA LYS A 641 -4.03 -40.19 1.11
C LYS A 641 -4.74 -40.93 -0.04
N ARG A 642 -5.89 -41.54 0.19
CA ARG A 642 -6.68 -42.23 -0.83
C ARG A 642 -7.75 -41.35 -1.49
N LEU A 643 -8.08 -40.21 -0.89
CA LEU A 643 -9.03 -39.26 -1.45
C LEU A 643 -8.51 -38.64 -2.75
N LEU A 644 -9.43 -38.35 -3.68
CA LEU A 644 -9.17 -37.59 -4.89
C LEU A 644 -8.80 -36.14 -4.56
N PRO A 645 -8.07 -35.43 -5.45
CA PRO A 645 -7.74 -34.01 -5.24
C PRO A 645 -8.95 -33.15 -4.86
N GLU A 646 -10.06 -33.30 -5.57
CA GLU A 646 -11.29 -32.54 -5.35
C GLU A 646 -11.96 -32.88 -4.01
N GLU A 647 -11.86 -34.14 -3.57
CA GLU A 647 -12.36 -34.56 -2.26
C GLU A 647 -11.52 -33.95 -1.13
N ARG A 648 -10.19 -33.93 -1.29
CA ARG A 648 -9.29 -33.29 -0.33
C ARG A 648 -9.53 -31.79 -0.23
N PHE A 649 -9.70 -31.14 -1.37
CA PHE A 649 -10.04 -29.71 -1.43
C PHE A 649 -11.34 -29.42 -0.69
N TYR A 650 -12.39 -30.22 -0.92
CA TYR A 650 -13.67 -30.04 -0.27
C TYR A 650 -13.58 -30.27 1.24
N ILE A 651 -12.95 -31.35 1.70
CA ILE A 651 -12.77 -31.62 3.13
C ILE A 651 -11.98 -30.51 3.82
N LYS A 652 -10.85 -30.09 3.23
CA LYS A 652 -10.02 -29.01 3.79
C LYS A 652 -10.75 -27.67 3.78
N GLY A 653 -11.57 -27.40 2.75
CA GLY A 653 -12.37 -26.19 2.69
C GLY A 653 -13.42 -26.08 3.79
N ILE A 654 -13.93 -27.20 4.33
CA ILE A 654 -14.81 -27.20 5.52
C ILE A 654 -14.05 -26.76 6.76
N GLU A 655 -12.81 -27.24 6.95
CA GLU A 655 -11.96 -26.87 8.09
C GLU A 655 -11.56 -25.39 8.07
N ILE A 656 -11.18 -24.88 6.89
CA ILE A 656 -10.88 -23.45 6.68
C ILE A 656 -12.07 -22.59 7.07
N GLU A 657 -13.26 -22.97 6.59
CA GLU A 657 -14.48 -22.26 6.89
C GLU A 657 -14.84 -22.34 8.39
N ALA A 658 -14.60 -23.48 9.02
CA ALA A 658 -14.82 -23.67 10.46
C ALA A 658 -13.92 -22.78 11.31
N HIS A 659 -12.71 -22.45 10.82
CA HIS A 659 -11.79 -21.49 11.45
C HIS A 659 -12.13 -20.02 11.12
N GLY A 660 -13.22 -19.75 10.39
CA GLY A 660 -13.69 -18.39 10.09
C GLY A 660 -12.96 -17.73 8.92
N GLU A 661 -12.29 -18.50 8.07
CA GLU A 661 -11.57 -17.99 6.92
C GLU A 661 -12.42 -18.01 5.64
N TYR A 662 -12.69 -16.85 5.07
CA TYR A 662 -13.61 -16.66 3.94
C TYR A 662 -12.96 -15.95 2.72
N ARG A 663 -11.63 -15.84 2.66
CA ARG A 663 -10.93 -15.18 1.56
C ARG A 663 -10.74 -16.13 0.37
N ASP A 664 -11.12 -15.68 -0.82
CA ASP A 664 -10.96 -16.41 -2.09
C ASP A 664 -9.51 -16.89 -2.34
N GLY A 665 -8.52 -16.08 -1.93
CA GLY A 665 -7.11 -16.41 -2.10
C GLY A 665 -6.70 -17.70 -1.40
N VAL A 666 -7.27 -18.01 -0.23
CA VAL A 666 -6.92 -19.21 0.54
C VAL A 666 -7.40 -20.48 -0.19
N TYR A 667 -8.66 -20.47 -0.67
CA TYR A 667 -9.21 -21.57 -1.47
C TYR A 667 -8.44 -21.75 -2.79
N GLN A 668 -8.04 -20.66 -3.45
CA GLN A 668 -7.24 -20.71 -4.67
C GLN A 668 -5.90 -21.44 -4.46
N GLU A 669 -5.21 -21.17 -3.35
CA GLU A 669 -3.94 -21.81 -3.02
C GLU A 669 -4.10 -23.30 -2.69
N PHE A 670 -5.17 -23.70 -2.01
CA PHE A 670 -5.46 -25.11 -1.78
C PHE A 670 -5.77 -25.87 -3.06
N ALA A 671 -6.57 -25.29 -3.95
CA ALA A 671 -6.82 -25.87 -5.25
C ALA A 671 -5.51 -26.09 -6.02
N ARG A 672 -4.59 -25.12 -5.97
CA ARG A 672 -3.24 -25.25 -6.55
C ARG A 672 -2.41 -26.35 -5.88
N GLY A 673 -2.41 -26.43 -4.55
CA GLY A 673 -1.67 -27.45 -3.79
C GLY A 673 -2.10 -28.88 -4.08
N PHE A 674 -3.41 -29.10 -4.27
CA PHE A 674 -3.96 -30.40 -4.69
C PHE A 674 -3.90 -30.64 -6.21
N GLY A 675 -3.55 -29.64 -7.01
CA GLY A 675 -3.43 -29.74 -8.47
C GLY A 675 -4.76 -29.61 -9.23
N ILE A 676 -5.76 -28.97 -8.64
CA ILE A 676 -7.09 -28.74 -9.22
C ILE A 676 -7.09 -27.47 -10.07
N ARG A 677 -7.56 -27.59 -11.32
CA ARG A 677 -7.64 -26.44 -12.26
C ARG A 677 -8.95 -25.67 -12.14
N ASP A 678 -10.06 -26.36 -11.89
CA ASP A 678 -11.39 -25.76 -11.76
C ASP A 678 -12.05 -26.27 -10.47
N TYR A 679 -12.15 -25.38 -9.48
CA TYR A 679 -12.76 -25.65 -8.18
C TYR A 679 -14.00 -24.76 -7.95
N ARG A 680 -14.29 -23.82 -8.86
CA ARG A 680 -15.36 -22.82 -8.67
C ARG A 680 -16.74 -23.46 -8.60
N GLY A 681 -16.93 -24.59 -9.26
CA GLY A 681 -18.15 -25.38 -9.18
C GLY A 681 -18.49 -25.88 -7.77
N LEU A 682 -17.49 -25.97 -6.88
CA LEU A 682 -17.65 -26.44 -5.50
C LEU A 682 -17.96 -25.30 -4.51
N LEU A 683 -17.85 -24.04 -4.93
CA LEU A 683 -18.08 -22.87 -4.08
C LEU A 683 -19.55 -22.46 -4.07
N GLY A 684 -20.10 -22.19 -2.89
CA GLY A 684 -21.45 -21.65 -2.70
C GLY A 684 -21.49 -20.13 -2.88
N SER A 685 -20.39 -19.46 -2.58
CA SER A 685 -20.15 -18.04 -2.85
C SER A 685 -18.69 -17.83 -3.23
N GLY A 686 -18.43 -16.95 -4.20
CA GLY A 686 -17.09 -16.51 -4.61
C GLY A 686 -16.88 -15.01 -4.43
N ALA A 687 -17.75 -14.34 -3.66
CA ALA A 687 -17.57 -12.92 -3.35
C ALA A 687 -16.39 -12.73 -2.38
N ALA A 688 -15.69 -11.60 -2.53
CA ALA A 688 -14.53 -11.27 -1.69
C ALA A 688 -14.90 -11.32 -0.20
N ASN A 689 -14.08 -12.00 0.60
CA ASN A 689 -14.28 -12.24 2.04
C ASN A 689 -15.60 -12.94 2.41
N GLN A 690 -16.22 -13.62 1.45
CA GLN A 690 -17.44 -14.43 1.64
C GLN A 690 -17.33 -15.77 0.89
N THR A 691 -16.11 -16.23 0.63
CA THR A 691 -15.86 -17.48 -0.10
C THR A 691 -16.12 -18.66 0.82
N ARG A 692 -16.99 -19.58 0.38
CA ARG A 692 -17.31 -20.81 1.12
C ARG A 692 -17.69 -21.95 0.17
N LEU A 693 -17.67 -23.17 0.68
CA LEU A 693 -18.12 -24.35 -0.06
C LEU A 693 -19.65 -24.37 -0.18
N LYS A 694 -20.14 -25.07 -1.21
CA LYS A 694 -21.54 -25.48 -1.26
C LYS A 694 -21.82 -26.48 -0.15
N THR A 695 -23.00 -26.46 0.42
CA THR A 695 -23.45 -27.52 1.33
C THR A 695 -24.10 -28.68 0.55
N PRO A 696 -24.31 -29.85 1.17
CA PRO A 696 -25.16 -30.91 0.62
C PRO A 696 -26.49 -30.41 0.02
N ASP A 697 -27.21 -29.54 0.75
CA ASP A 697 -28.47 -28.94 0.28
C ASP A 697 -28.31 -28.05 -0.96
N GLU A 698 -27.17 -27.40 -1.15
CA GLU A 698 -26.91 -26.58 -2.34
C GLU A 698 -26.44 -27.42 -3.55
N LEU A 699 -25.79 -28.55 -3.30
CA LEU A 699 -25.35 -29.50 -4.32
C LEU A 699 -26.51 -30.34 -4.87
N LYS A 700 -27.46 -30.76 -4.01
CA LYS A 700 -28.64 -31.59 -4.36
C LYS A 700 -28.23 -32.79 -5.22
N GLY A 701 -29.01 -33.16 -6.24
CA GLY A 701 -28.69 -34.25 -7.16
C GLY A 701 -27.82 -33.86 -8.37
N ARG A 702 -27.14 -32.72 -8.36
CA ARG A 702 -26.30 -32.28 -9.50
C ARG A 702 -24.96 -33.01 -9.50
N ASP A 703 -24.42 -33.34 -10.67
CA ASP A 703 -23.06 -33.90 -10.80
C ASP A 703 -22.85 -35.14 -9.90
N LEU A 704 -23.74 -36.15 -10.02
CA LEU A 704 -23.62 -37.44 -9.32
C LEU A 704 -22.92 -38.52 -10.15
N SER A 705 -22.57 -38.21 -11.40
CA SER A 705 -21.84 -39.10 -12.31
C SER A 705 -20.90 -38.27 -13.19
N GLY A 706 -19.72 -38.80 -13.48
CA GLY A 706 -18.67 -38.12 -14.24
C GLY A 706 -17.28 -38.30 -13.63
N GLU A 707 -16.28 -37.63 -14.21
CA GLU A 707 -14.91 -37.60 -13.68
C GLU A 707 -14.76 -36.56 -12.55
N GLY A 708 -13.68 -36.69 -11.76
CA GLY A 708 -13.38 -35.77 -10.67
C GLY A 708 -14.38 -35.84 -9.51
N PHE A 709 -14.80 -34.68 -8.99
CA PHE A 709 -15.72 -34.61 -7.86
C PHE A 709 -17.09 -35.25 -8.14
N ALA A 710 -17.60 -35.19 -9.37
CA ALA A 710 -18.96 -35.62 -9.70
C ALA A 710 -19.20 -37.12 -9.46
N GLY A 711 -18.18 -37.96 -9.67
CA GLY A 711 -18.23 -39.41 -9.42
C GLY A 711 -17.56 -39.84 -8.12
N SER A 712 -17.19 -38.91 -7.25
CA SER A 712 -16.36 -39.20 -6.06
C SER A 712 -17.17 -39.84 -4.93
N LEU A 713 -16.48 -40.55 -4.02
CA LEU A 713 -17.14 -41.18 -2.87
C LEU A 713 -17.73 -40.11 -1.95
N LEU A 714 -16.99 -39.02 -1.71
CA LEU A 714 -17.45 -37.90 -0.91
C LEU A 714 -18.72 -37.27 -1.51
N ARG A 715 -18.79 -37.12 -2.83
CA ARG A 715 -19.97 -36.56 -3.50
C ARG A 715 -21.21 -37.43 -3.28
N GLN A 716 -21.07 -38.76 -3.33
CA GLN A 716 -22.16 -39.70 -3.03
C GLN A 716 -22.61 -39.58 -1.57
N ILE A 717 -21.66 -39.43 -0.64
CA ILE A 717 -21.94 -39.21 0.78
C ILE A 717 -22.70 -37.91 0.99
N LEU A 718 -22.26 -36.80 0.39
CA LEU A 718 -22.94 -35.51 0.48
C LEU A 718 -24.38 -35.58 -0.07
N PHE A 719 -24.63 -36.37 -1.12
CA PHE A 719 -26.00 -36.57 -1.60
C PHE A 719 -26.85 -37.38 -0.62
N ALA A 720 -26.28 -38.42 0.00
CA ALA A 720 -26.98 -39.18 1.04
C ALA A 720 -27.32 -38.31 2.25
N VAL A 721 -26.42 -37.41 2.66
CA VAL A 721 -26.68 -36.39 3.70
C VAL A 721 -27.84 -35.47 3.29
N TYR A 722 -27.85 -34.98 2.05
CA TYR A 722 -28.97 -34.19 1.52
C TYR A 722 -30.30 -34.96 1.59
N LYS A 723 -30.30 -36.24 1.18
CA LYS A 723 -31.51 -37.08 1.23
C LYS A 723 -32.01 -37.28 2.66
N THR A 724 -31.10 -37.49 3.60
CA THR A 724 -31.43 -37.55 5.02
C THR A 724 -32.00 -36.23 5.54
N ALA A 725 -31.43 -35.09 5.11
CA ALA A 725 -31.92 -33.75 5.49
C ALA A 725 -33.26 -33.38 4.83
N GLU A 726 -33.55 -33.91 3.64
CA GLU A 726 -34.79 -33.65 2.88
C GLU A 726 -35.99 -34.35 3.54
N GLU A 727 -35.79 -35.58 4.01
CA GLU A 727 -36.85 -36.44 4.57
C GLU A 727 -36.87 -36.49 6.10
N ASP A 728 -35.89 -35.87 6.77
CA ASP A 728 -35.67 -35.97 8.23
C ASP A 728 -35.61 -37.44 8.71
N ASP A 729 -35.07 -38.31 7.85
CA ASP A 729 -34.97 -39.77 8.05
C ASP A 729 -33.64 -40.26 7.46
N PRO A 730 -32.80 -41.00 8.22
CA PRO A 730 -31.54 -41.53 7.68
C PRO A 730 -31.72 -42.71 6.71
N ARG A 731 -32.88 -43.37 6.66
CA ARG A 731 -33.10 -44.56 5.82
C ARG A 731 -32.94 -44.29 4.31
N PRO A 732 -33.55 -43.25 3.71
CA PRO A 732 -33.33 -42.91 2.30
C PRO A 732 -31.86 -42.68 1.94
N GLY A 733 -31.10 -42.04 2.84
CA GLY A 733 -29.66 -41.83 2.67
C GLY A 733 -28.88 -43.14 2.70
N LEU A 734 -29.18 -44.03 3.65
CA LEU A 734 -28.54 -45.35 3.74
C LEU A 734 -28.86 -46.23 2.52
N ASP A 735 -30.13 -46.28 2.11
CA ASP A 735 -30.57 -47.06 0.95
C ASP A 735 -29.87 -46.58 -0.32
N TYR A 736 -29.73 -45.27 -0.49
CA TYR A 736 -28.96 -44.67 -1.59
C TYR A 736 -27.50 -45.13 -1.57
N LEU A 737 -26.81 -45.04 -0.42
CA LEU A 737 -25.41 -45.46 -0.31
C LEU A 737 -25.22 -46.94 -0.67
N LYS A 738 -26.16 -47.81 -0.27
CA LYS A 738 -26.11 -49.24 -0.59
C LYS A 738 -26.37 -49.55 -2.06
N GLN A 739 -27.23 -48.79 -2.71
CA GLN A 739 -27.60 -48.99 -4.11
C GLN A 739 -26.54 -48.45 -5.06
N GLU A 740 -26.05 -47.24 -4.80
CA GLU A 740 -25.22 -46.49 -5.75
C GLU A 740 -23.71 -46.65 -5.52
N ILE A 741 -23.25 -47.01 -4.32
CA ILE A 741 -21.82 -47.21 -4.05
C ILE A 741 -21.44 -48.67 -4.31
N PRO A 742 -20.62 -48.97 -5.34
CA PRO A 742 -20.12 -50.31 -5.57
C PRO A 742 -19.27 -50.77 -4.39
N HIS A 743 -19.48 -52.00 -3.94
CA HIS A 743 -18.76 -52.56 -2.80
C HIS A 743 -18.92 -51.71 -1.52
N TYR A 744 -20.13 -51.23 -1.24
CA TYR A 744 -20.47 -50.46 -0.04
C TYR A 744 -19.81 -50.99 1.24
N TRP A 745 -19.86 -52.32 1.46
CA TRP A 745 -19.27 -52.97 2.63
C TRP A 745 -17.75 -52.75 2.75
N ASP A 746 -17.04 -52.79 1.64
CA ASP A 746 -15.58 -52.58 1.61
C ASP A 746 -15.22 -51.11 1.86
N ARG A 747 -16.12 -50.18 1.52
CA ARG A 747 -15.95 -48.74 1.69
C ARG A 747 -16.58 -48.18 2.96
N ARG A 748 -17.31 -49.00 3.71
CA ARG A 748 -18.10 -48.59 4.89
C ARG A 748 -17.27 -47.85 5.93
N GLN A 749 -16.05 -48.31 6.23
CA GLN A 749 -15.16 -47.62 7.17
C GLN A 749 -14.77 -46.22 6.69
N THR A 750 -14.56 -46.04 5.38
CA THR A 750 -14.28 -44.73 4.79
C THR A 750 -15.52 -43.83 4.81
N ILE A 751 -16.70 -44.39 4.55
CA ILE A 751 -17.98 -43.67 4.64
C ILE A 751 -18.22 -43.16 6.07
N ILE A 752 -18.01 -44.01 7.07
CA ILE A 752 -18.11 -43.63 8.50
C ILE A 752 -17.15 -42.51 8.84
N ALA A 753 -15.88 -42.61 8.43
CA ALA A 753 -14.88 -41.58 8.71
C ALA A 753 -15.25 -40.21 8.09
N LEU A 754 -15.72 -40.19 6.85
CA LEU A 754 -16.12 -38.96 6.15
C LEU A 754 -17.42 -38.38 6.73
N LEU A 755 -18.41 -39.22 7.07
CA LEU A 755 -19.64 -38.78 7.74
C LEU A 755 -19.34 -38.21 9.13
N SER A 756 -18.48 -38.88 9.90
CA SER A 756 -18.01 -38.40 11.20
C SER A 756 -17.38 -37.02 11.07
N TYR A 757 -16.46 -36.84 10.11
CA TYR A 757 -15.84 -35.55 9.83
C TYR A 757 -16.85 -34.46 9.48
N ILE A 758 -17.78 -34.72 8.54
CA ILE A 758 -18.81 -33.74 8.14
C ILE A 758 -19.75 -33.40 9.29
N SER A 759 -20.03 -34.35 10.19
CA SER A 759 -20.91 -34.13 11.34
C SER A 759 -20.26 -33.35 12.49
N GLN A 760 -18.93 -33.24 12.53
CA GLN A 760 -18.19 -32.65 13.65
C GLN A 760 -17.42 -31.40 13.29
N LYS A 761 -16.86 -31.34 12.07
CA LYS A 761 -15.92 -30.27 11.69
C LYS A 761 -16.58 -28.90 11.46
N PRO A 762 -17.74 -28.78 10.78
CA PRO A 762 -18.40 -27.49 10.65
C PRO A 762 -18.67 -26.87 12.03
N SER A 763 -18.22 -25.63 12.23
CA SER A 763 -18.35 -24.97 13.54
C SER A 763 -19.79 -24.49 13.77
N PRO A 764 -20.23 -24.28 15.03
CA PRO A 764 -21.56 -23.74 15.32
C PRO A 764 -21.83 -22.36 14.69
N ALA A 765 -20.78 -21.61 14.32
CA ALA A 765 -20.89 -20.34 13.62
C ALA A 765 -21.31 -20.51 12.15
N MET A 766 -21.09 -21.68 11.54
CA MET A 766 -21.47 -22.02 10.17
C MET A 766 -22.97 -22.36 10.08
N THR A 767 -23.83 -21.37 10.32
CA THR A 767 -25.29 -21.55 10.39
C THR A 767 -25.92 -22.21 9.17
N HIS A 768 -25.32 -22.02 7.99
CA HIS A 768 -25.75 -22.61 6.72
C HIS A 768 -25.46 -24.13 6.63
N TRP A 769 -24.56 -24.69 7.44
CA TRP A 769 -24.31 -26.14 7.54
C TRP A 769 -25.19 -26.85 8.56
N LYS A 770 -25.89 -26.13 9.44
CA LYS A 770 -26.58 -26.71 10.61
C LYS A 770 -27.47 -27.91 10.27
N LYS A 771 -28.31 -27.76 9.24
CA LYS A 771 -29.25 -28.81 8.80
C LYS A 771 -28.50 -30.05 8.28
N ASP A 772 -27.45 -29.82 7.49
CA ASP A 772 -26.66 -30.88 6.87
C ASP A 772 -25.78 -31.62 7.91
N VAL A 773 -25.32 -30.92 8.96
CA VAL A 773 -24.60 -31.51 10.10
C VAL A 773 -25.50 -32.44 10.91
N GLU A 774 -26.72 -32.01 11.24
CA GLU A 774 -27.71 -32.84 11.94
C GLU A 774 -28.04 -34.10 11.12
N ALA A 775 -28.26 -33.96 9.82
CA ALA A 775 -28.51 -35.07 8.91
C ALA A 775 -27.30 -36.02 8.78
N ALA A 776 -26.08 -35.48 8.68
CA ALA A 776 -24.86 -36.29 8.64
C ALA A 776 -24.68 -37.10 9.92
N HIS A 777 -25.04 -36.54 11.08
CA HIS A 777 -25.00 -37.24 12.37
C HIS A 777 -26.02 -38.39 12.44
N LEU A 778 -27.26 -38.17 11.97
CA LEU A 778 -28.29 -39.22 11.90
C LEU A 778 -27.88 -40.36 10.95
N LEU A 779 -27.36 -40.00 9.77
CA LEU A 779 -26.90 -40.96 8.78
C LEU A 779 -25.69 -41.76 9.29
N LEU A 780 -24.74 -41.10 9.97
CA LEU A 780 -23.58 -41.74 10.60
C LEU A 780 -24.01 -42.85 11.55
N GLY A 781 -24.90 -42.57 12.53
CA GLY A 781 -25.35 -43.56 13.49
C GLY A 781 -26.06 -44.75 12.83
N THR A 782 -26.77 -44.50 11.73
CA THR A 782 -27.45 -45.56 10.97
C THR A 782 -26.45 -46.42 10.20
N VAL A 783 -25.46 -45.81 9.54
CA VAL A 783 -24.38 -46.54 8.84
C VAL A 783 -23.52 -47.33 9.83
N GLU A 784 -23.24 -46.80 11.03
CA GLU A 784 -22.51 -47.50 12.10
C GLU A 784 -23.28 -48.70 12.66
N GLY A 785 -24.60 -48.58 12.80
CA GLY A 785 -25.51 -49.65 13.22
C GLY A 785 -25.84 -50.67 12.13
N ASP A 786 -25.52 -50.36 10.86
CA ASP A 786 -25.75 -51.23 9.71
C ASP A 786 -24.73 -52.38 9.69
N GLY A 787 -25.12 -53.50 10.30
CA GLY A 787 -24.37 -54.75 10.32
C GLY A 787 -24.93 -55.79 9.34
N VAL A 788 -24.13 -56.81 9.05
CA VAL A 788 -24.53 -58.01 8.30
C VAL A 788 -25.36 -58.94 9.18
#